data_AF-A0A671WS81-F1
#
_entry.id   AF-A0A671WS81-F1
#
_cell.length_a   1.000
_cell.length_b   1.000
_cell.length_c   1.000
_cell.angle_alpha   90.00
_cell.angle_beta   90.00
_cell.angle_gamma   90.00
#
_symmetry.space_group_name_H-M   'P 1'
#
loop_
_entity.id
_entity.type
_entity.pdbx_description
1 polymer ?
#
loop_
_entity_poly.entity_id
_entity_poly.type
_entity_poly.pdbx_seq_one_letter_code
_entity_poly.pdbx_strand_id
1 'polypeptide(L)'
;MHPPSRQDYVSISFAGQGSGVYNNSKQWRRQSCWRKWKQLSRLQRSLILFILVLLFICGIASYPSITEHLSGLTEEEQNTESNSDLRPIIPHVLPEPVKQAQPPLPELTSQRKLSNKRGPPFLQNRLQKKENVSNTVVEDKPADNKKEGEEPGVINWRGVVIDTDQATEGMKDEENNEDSLPNQKAKPSKESAINWLEAVREAFRHAWKGYKDFAWGHDELRPLSKSYSEWFGLGLTLIDALDTMWIMGLKEEFEEAKAWVATELTFNKNVDVNLFESTIRILGGLLSTYHLTGDTLFLDKAKDIGSRLMPAFNTPSKIPYSDVNIGKGTAHPPRWTSDSTVAEVTSIQLEFRELTRLTQEPQYQDAVAEVMKQVHKLDGKLDGLVPMFINTNNGQFTHQGIYTLGARADSYYEYLLKQWIQGGKKENQLLEDYLQAIEGVKKNLLQKSSPNGLTFVGELSHGQFSPKMDHLVCFLPGTLALGAHNGLPADHMDLAKQLMETCYQMYVQMETGLSPEIVHFNMHQGSTRDIDVKLADRHNLLRPEMVESLFYLYRLTKEHKYQEWGYEILQNFNKYTKVSSGGYTSINNVRDPDYPSPRDKMESFFLGETLKYLYLLFSDDSNLISLDQYVFNTEAHPLPIWPSTA
;
A
#
# COMPACT_ATOMS: atom_id res chain seq x y z
N MET A 1 16.66 64.45 4.12
CA MET A 1 17.05 63.73 5.37
C MET A 1 17.64 62.37 5.00
N HIS A 2 18.22 61.64 5.95
CA HIS A 2 19.15 60.52 5.70
C HIS A 2 18.46 59.18 5.29
N PRO A 3 19.23 58.19 4.76
CA PRO A 3 18.70 57.09 3.95
C PRO A 3 18.65 55.72 4.68
N PRO A 4 18.07 54.68 4.05
CA PRO A 4 18.35 53.27 4.39
C PRO A 4 19.74 52.83 3.91
N SER A 5 20.35 51.85 4.59
CA SER A 5 21.68 51.31 4.30
C SER A 5 21.67 50.10 3.35
N ARG A 6 22.78 49.89 2.63
CA ARG A 6 23.01 48.73 1.76
C ARG A 6 23.25 47.44 2.57
N GLN A 7 23.03 46.31 1.89
CA GLN A 7 23.89 45.13 2.01
C GLN A 7 24.45 44.82 0.62
N ASP A 8 25.73 44.45 0.56
CA ASP A 8 26.48 44.38 -0.70
C ASP A 8 26.53 42.95 -1.29
N TYR A 9 26.55 42.88 -2.62
CA TYR A 9 26.76 41.63 -3.36
C TYR A 9 28.26 41.38 -3.56
N VAL A 10 28.68 40.11 -3.49
CA VAL A 10 30.02 39.68 -3.92
C VAL A 10 29.86 38.60 -4.99
N SER A 11 30.26 38.93 -6.21
CA SER A 11 30.44 37.97 -7.31
C SER A 11 31.88 37.44 -7.29
N ILE A 12 32.08 36.20 -7.78
CA ILE A 12 33.41 35.64 -8.02
C ILE A 12 33.43 35.08 -9.44
N SER A 13 34.17 35.76 -10.33
CA SER A 13 34.46 35.30 -11.68
C SER A 13 35.74 34.45 -11.71
N PHE A 14 35.75 33.41 -12.55
CA PHE A 14 36.89 32.52 -12.73
C PHE A 14 37.96 33.14 -13.64
N ALA A 15 39.23 32.84 -13.34
CA ALA A 15 40.37 33.08 -14.24
C ALA A 15 41.48 32.03 -13.97
N GLY A 16 42.20 31.63 -15.03
CA GLY A 16 43.39 30.79 -14.92
C GLY A 16 43.27 29.39 -15.54
N GLN A 17 43.77 29.22 -16.77
CA GLN A 17 44.10 27.91 -17.34
C GLN A 17 45.41 27.38 -16.72
N GLY A 18 45.57 26.05 -16.62
CA GLY A 18 46.82 25.44 -16.21
C GLY A 18 46.79 23.91 -16.32
N SER A 19 47.57 23.35 -17.25
CA SER A 19 47.71 21.91 -17.42
C SER A 19 48.51 21.28 -16.28
N GLY A 20 48.01 20.20 -15.68
CA GLY A 20 48.69 19.50 -14.59
C GLY A 20 48.27 18.03 -14.47
N VAL A 21 49.22 17.12 -14.71
CA VAL A 21 49.02 15.68 -14.55
C VAL A 21 48.87 15.34 -13.07
N TYR A 22 47.68 14.90 -12.64
CA TYR A 22 47.45 14.51 -11.25
C TYR A 22 47.95 13.10 -10.96
N ASN A 23 49.18 13.03 -10.45
CA ASN A 23 49.83 11.80 -10.03
C ASN A 23 49.24 11.27 -8.70
N ASN A 24 49.15 9.95 -8.56
CA ASN A 24 48.44 9.27 -7.47
C ASN A 24 49.36 9.01 -6.28
N SER A 25 49.33 9.87 -5.26
CA SER A 25 50.11 9.68 -4.02
C SER A 25 49.27 9.88 -2.75
N LYS A 26 49.46 8.97 -1.79
CA LYS A 26 48.70 8.92 -0.54
C LYS A 26 49.28 9.92 0.48
N GLN A 27 48.48 10.89 0.92
CA GLN A 27 48.74 11.64 2.15
C GLN A 27 47.57 11.54 3.14
N TRP A 28 47.92 11.25 4.39
CA TRP A 28 46.99 10.82 5.44
C TRP A 28 46.36 12.05 6.14
N ARG A 29 45.31 12.63 5.56
CA ARG A 29 44.56 13.71 6.22
C ARG A 29 43.81 13.16 7.45
N ARG A 30 44.10 13.67 8.64
CA ARG A 30 43.37 13.36 9.89
C ARG A 30 41.89 13.73 9.74
N GLN A 31 41.03 12.74 9.50
CA GLN A 31 39.58 12.91 9.53
C GLN A 31 39.11 13.08 10.98
N SER A 32 38.33 14.12 11.27
CA SER A 32 37.75 14.31 12.61
C SER A 32 36.82 13.15 12.97
N CYS A 33 37.08 12.50 14.12
CA CYS A 33 36.28 11.39 14.64
C CYS A 33 34.79 11.74 14.75
N TRP A 34 34.45 13.01 14.96
CA TRP A 34 33.07 13.50 15.05
C TRP A 34 32.28 13.34 13.74
N ARG A 35 32.94 13.40 12.57
CA ARG A 35 32.29 13.12 11.28
C ARG A 35 31.98 11.62 11.14
N LYS A 36 32.90 10.72 11.51
CA LYS A 36 32.64 9.27 11.54
C LYS A 36 31.56 8.91 12.56
N TRP A 37 31.56 9.53 13.74
CA TRP A 37 30.50 9.37 14.74
C TRP A 37 29.11 9.72 14.18
N LYS A 38 29.00 10.80 13.39
CA LYS A 38 27.75 11.18 12.71
C LYS A 38 27.33 10.24 11.57
N GLN A 39 28.20 9.35 11.08
CA GLN A 39 27.89 8.37 10.03
C GLN A 39 27.41 7.00 10.58
N LEU A 40 27.66 6.69 11.85
CA LEU A 40 27.20 5.45 12.49
C LEU A 40 25.68 5.43 12.71
N SER A 41 25.03 4.26 12.66
CA SER A 41 23.60 4.13 12.96
C SER A 41 23.28 4.41 14.44
N ARG A 42 21.99 4.66 14.77
CA ARG A 42 21.55 4.85 16.17
C ARG A 42 21.95 3.65 17.05
N LEU A 43 21.76 2.43 16.56
CA LEU A 43 22.13 1.20 17.25
C LEU A 43 23.65 1.07 17.45
N GLN A 44 24.45 1.36 16.41
CA GLN A 44 25.92 1.34 16.52
C GLN A 44 26.45 2.36 17.56
N ARG A 45 25.90 3.58 17.59
CA ARG A 45 26.27 4.59 18.61
C ARG A 45 25.88 4.12 20.01
N SER A 46 24.69 3.54 20.17
CA SER A 46 24.23 3.00 21.46
C SER A 46 25.10 1.84 21.94
N LEU A 47 25.51 0.93 21.05
CA LEU A 47 26.41 -0.18 21.37
C LEU A 47 27.80 0.32 21.81
N ILE A 48 28.38 1.31 21.11
CA ILE A 48 29.69 1.88 21.48
C ILE A 48 29.61 2.63 22.81
N LEU A 49 28.55 3.40 23.06
CA LEU A 49 28.33 4.05 24.36
C LEU A 49 28.17 3.03 25.48
N PHE A 50 27.44 1.94 25.26
CA PHE A 50 27.29 0.86 26.22
C PHE A 50 28.64 0.18 26.54
N ILE A 51 29.46 -0.11 25.53
CA ILE A 51 30.81 -0.67 25.70
C ILE A 51 31.72 0.30 26.47
N LEU A 52 31.67 1.60 26.18
CA LEU A 52 32.45 2.61 26.91
C LEU A 52 32.02 2.73 28.38
N VAL A 53 30.72 2.68 28.67
CA VAL A 53 30.21 2.66 30.05
C VAL A 53 30.61 1.38 30.77
N LEU A 54 30.52 0.22 30.11
CA LEU A 54 30.96 -1.06 30.66
C LEU A 54 32.46 -1.04 31.00
N LEU A 55 33.30 -0.57 30.08
CA LEU A 55 34.75 -0.42 30.30
C LEU A 55 35.08 0.57 31.42
N PHE A 56 34.31 1.66 31.57
CA PHE A 56 34.47 2.62 32.66
C PHE A 56 34.09 2.00 34.03
N ILE A 57 33.00 1.24 34.09
CA ILE A 57 32.59 0.50 35.30
C ILE A 57 33.63 -0.57 35.66
N CYS A 58 34.11 -1.35 34.69
CA CYS A 58 35.20 -2.30 34.91
C CYS A 58 36.50 -1.61 35.34
N GLY A 59 36.81 -0.43 34.78
CA GLY A 59 37.97 0.38 35.19
C GLY A 59 37.88 0.81 36.65
N ILE A 60 36.72 1.27 37.12
CA ILE A 60 36.48 1.61 38.53
C ILE A 60 36.53 0.36 39.41
N ALA A 61 35.94 -0.76 38.99
CA ALA A 61 35.93 -2.01 39.76
C ALA A 61 37.34 -2.62 39.92
N SER A 62 38.20 -2.50 38.90
CA SER A 62 39.59 -2.95 38.95
C SER A 62 40.54 -1.96 39.63
N TYR A 63 40.15 -0.69 39.79
CA TYR A 63 41.02 0.36 40.32
C TYR A 63 41.62 0.03 41.70
N PRO A 64 40.86 -0.46 42.71
CA PRO A 64 41.43 -0.84 44.01
C PRO A 64 42.50 -1.92 43.90
N SER A 65 42.23 -2.98 43.13
CA SER A 65 43.15 -4.12 42.96
C SER A 65 44.42 -3.73 42.19
N ILE A 66 44.32 -2.80 41.23
CA ILE A 66 45.49 -2.23 40.55
C ILE A 66 46.28 -1.34 41.50
N THR A 67 45.64 -0.55 42.36
CA THR A 67 46.36 0.27 43.36
C THR A 67 47.08 -0.58 44.41
N GLU A 68 46.46 -1.67 44.90
CA GLU A 68 47.10 -2.61 45.84
C GLU A 68 48.32 -3.28 45.21
N HIS A 69 48.20 -3.74 43.95
CA HIS A 69 49.32 -4.34 43.21
C HIS A 69 50.45 -3.32 42.94
N LEU A 70 50.13 -2.03 42.74
CA LEU A 70 51.14 -1.01 42.53
C LEU A 70 51.84 -0.61 43.84
N SER A 71 51.16 -0.65 44.99
CA SER A 71 51.79 -0.44 46.30
C SER A 71 52.70 -1.60 46.72
N GLY A 72 52.32 -2.86 46.43
CA GLY A 72 53.19 -4.02 46.71
C GLY A 72 54.50 -3.97 45.94
N LEU A 73 54.46 -3.57 44.66
CA LEU A 73 55.64 -3.41 43.82
C LEU A 73 56.61 -2.31 44.30
N THR A 74 56.18 -1.41 45.19
CA THR A 74 57.08 -0.43 45.85
C THR A 74 57.69 -0.90 47.17
N GLU A 75 57.27 -2.04 47.72
CA GLU A 75 57.86 -2.64 48.93
C GLU A 75 58.79 -3.83 48.63
N GLU A 76 58.60 -4.53 47.49
CA GLU A 76 59.44 -5.69 47.11
C GLU A 76 60.87 -5.34 46.67
N GLU A 77 61.19 -4.08 46.33
CA GLU A 77 62.54 -3.68 45.91
C GLU A 77 63.59 -3.61 47.06
N GLN A 78 63.22 -4.00 48.29
CA GLN A 78 64.09 -3.92 49.48
C GLN A 78 64.46 -5.24 50.19
N ASN A 79 63.99 -6.42 49.75
CA ASN A 79 64.34 -7.70 50.41
C ASN A 79 64.81 -8.82 49.46
N THR A 80 66.12 -8.82 49.21
CA THR A 80 67.05 -9.98 49.18
C THR A 80 66.62 -11.35 48.58
N GLU A 81 67.40 -11.76 47.57
CA GLU A 81 68.12 -13.06 47.49
C GLU A 81 67.38 -14.39 47.75
N SER A 82 67.25 -15.24 46.71
CA SER A 82 68.00 -16.53 46.58
C SER A 82 67.36 -17.56 45.61
N ASN A 83 68.21 -18.45 45.07
CA ASN A 83 68.00 -19.80 44.51
C ASN A 83 66.56 -20.32 44.23
N SER A 84 66.14 -20.66 43.00
CA SER A 84 66.65 -21.64 42.01
C SER A 84 66.10 -23.09 42.12
N ASP A 85 65.39 -23.49 41.06
CA ASP A 85 65.36 -24.83 40.42
C ASP A 85 64.60 -26.08 41.00
N LEU A 86 63.95 -26.78 40.05
CA LEU A 86 63.67 -28.23 39.93
C LEU A 86 62.71 -29.01 40.88
N ARG A 87 61.49 -29.33 40.36
CA ARG A 87 60.99 -30.68 39.89
C ARG A 87 61.27 -31.99 40.72
N PRO A 88 60.42 -33.07 40.64
CA PRO A 88 58.97 -33.20 41.00
C PRO A 88 58.52 -34.62 41.56
N ILE A 89 57.20 -34.83 41.81
CA ILE A 89 56.40 -36.13 41.90
C ILE A 89 56.61 -37.12 43.09
N ILE A 90 55.50 -37.53 43.79
CA ILE A 90 55.04 -38.93 44.11
C ILE A 90 53.74 -38.96 45.00
N PRO A 91 52.84 -40.00 44.96
CA PRO A 91 51.42 -39.90 45.38
C PRO A 91 50.88 -40.93 46.41
N HIS A 92 49.59 -40.84 46.85
CA HIS A 92 48.65 -41.85 47.44
C HIS A 92 47.42 -41.15 48.14
N VAL A 93 46.23 -41.69 48.54
CA VAL A 93 45.50 -43.01 48.46
C VAL A 93 43.94 -42.84 48.62
N LEU A 94 43.15 -43.94 48.58
CA LEU A 94 41.68 -44.12 48.87
C LEU A 94 41.28 -43.94 50.38
N PRO A 95 39.99 -44.00 50.87
CA PRO A 95 38.76 -44.68 50.37
C PRO A 95 37.36 -44.00 50.61
N GLU A 96 36.28 -44.79 50.42
CA GLU A 96 34.81 -44.58 50.66
C GLU A 96 34.38 -44.64 52.17
N PRO A 97 33.08 -44.55 52.65
CA PRO A 97 31.77 -44.75 51.97
C PRO A 97 30.51 -43.92 52.43
N VAL A 98 29.32 -44.41 52.01
CA VAL A 98 27.94 -43.84 52.00
C VAL A 98 27.06 -44.22 53.21
N LYS A 99 26.02 -43.41 53.58
CA LYS A 99 24.61 -43.88 53.91
C LYS A 99 23.55 -42.82 54.36
N GLN A 100 22.32 -42.99 53.85
CA GLN A 100 20.94 -42.99 54.45
C GLN A 100 20.57 -42.15 55.72
N ALA A 101 19.32 -41.78 56.06
CA ALA A 101 18.03 -41.50 55.36
C ALA A 101 16.88 -41.14 56.36
N GLN A 102 16.01 -40.18 56.02
CA GLN A 102 14.58 -40.01 56.45
C GLN A 102 14.17 -39.44 57.88
N PRO A 103 12.90 -38.95 58.06
CA PRO A 103 12.51 -37.90 59.05
C PRO A 103 11.55 -38.36 60.20
N PRO A 104 11.10 -37.45 61.11
CA PRO A 104 9.71 -36.91 61.05
C PRO A 104 9.45 -35.48 61.64
N LEU A 105 8.16 -35.07 61.69
CA LEU A 105 7.53 -33.87 62.32
C LEU A 105 7.34 -34.03 63.88
N PRO A 106 6.74 -33.10 64.69
CA PRO A 106 5.88 -31.92 64.40
C PRO A 106 6.05 -30.59 65.23
N GLU A 107 5.17 -29.64 64.86
CA GLU A 107 4.70 -28.32 65.36
C GLU A 107 4.81 -27.86 66.85
N LEU A 108 4.87 -26.52 67.05
CA LEU A 108 3.83 -25.76 67.79
C LEU A 108 3.82 -24.22 67.51
N THR A 109 2.61 -23.64 67.36
CA THR A 109 2.06 -22.24 67.55
C THR A 109 2.99 -21.01 67.81
N SER A 110 2.67 -19.74 67.47
CA SER A 110 1.35 -19.09 67.25
C SER A 110 1.30 -17.77 66.41
N GLN A 111 0.09 -17.49 65.91
CA GLN A 111 -0.55 -16.31 65.26
C GLN A 111 0.04 -14.86 65.25
N ARG A 112 -0.05 -14.20 64.08
CA ARG A 112 -1.03 -13.11 63.70
C ARG A 112 -0.94 -12.87 62.17
N LYS A 113 -2.00 -13.04 61.36
CA LYS A 113 -3.09 -12.08 61.00
C LYS A 113 -2.59 -10.70 60.55
N LEU A 114 -3.02 -10.07 59.44
CA LEU A 114 -3.80 -10.39 58.21
C LEU A 114 -3.61 -9.14 57.28
N SER A 115 -3.94 -9.00 55.98
CA SER A 115 -4.56 -9.74 54.86
C SER A 115 -4.06 -9.09 53.53
N ASN A 116 -4.40 -9.40 52.26
CA ASN A 116 -5.18 -10.45 51.57
C ASN A 116 -4.58 -10.64 50.13
N LYS A 117 -5.18 -11.42 49.20
CA LYS A 117 -4.63 -11.64 47.84
C LYS A 117 -5.60 -12.27 46.81
N ARG A 118 -5.26 -12.10 45.51
CA ARG A 118 -5.58 -12.97 44.32
C ARG A 118 -7.01 -13.02 43.74
N GLY A 119 -7.05 -13.36 42.45
CA GLY A 119 -8.17 -14.03 41.76
C GLY A 119 -7.92 -15.55 41.61
N PRO A 120 -8.00 -16.12 40.38
CA PRO A 120 -9.20 -16.74 39.81
C PRO A 120 -9.18 -18.29 39.85
N PRO A 121 -10.31 -18.97 39.53
CA PRO A 121 -10.30 -20.38 39.13
C PRO A 121 -11.13 -20.70 37.86
N PHE A 122 -10.98 -21.94 37.37
CA PHE A 122 -11.68 -22.53 36.20
C PHE A 122 -12.55 -23.75 36.63
N LEU A 123 -13.56 -24.09 35.81
CA LEU A 123 -14.39 -25.31 35.72
C LEU A 123 -14.24 -26.49 36.74
N GLN A 124 -15.36 -27.04 37.26
CA GLN A 124 -15.96 -28.29 36.72
C GLN A 124 -17.30 -28.78 37.37
N ASN A 125 -18.26 -29.14 36.49
CA ASN A 125 -19.23 -30.27 36.50
C ASN A 125 -20.08 -30.77 37.72
N ARG A 126 -21.39 -30.90 37.41
CA ARG A 126 -22.33 -32.07 37.59
C ARG A 126 -23.31 -32.24 38.78
N LEU A 127 -24.60 -32.21 38.41
CA LEU A 127 -25.70 -33.19 38.65
C LEU A 127 -26.43 -33.34 40.01
N GLN A 128 -27.75 -33.04 39.98
CA GLN A 128 -28.95 -33.87 40.31
C GLN A 128 -30.09 -32.99 40.91
N LYS A 129 -31.39 -33.37 40.97
CA LYS A 129 -32.38 -34.12 40.13
C LYS A 129 -33.67 -34.25 40.97
N LYS A 130 -34.89 -34.04 40.41
CA LYS A 130 -36.20 -34.75 40.64
C LYS A 130 -37.41 -33.86 40.26
N GLU A 131 -38.29 -34.27 39.31
CA GLU A 131 -39.57 -35.05 39.45
C GLU A 131 -40.76 -34.19 39.97
N ASN A 132 -42.03 -34.24 39.50
CA ASN A 132 -42.86 -35.20 38.73
C ASN A 132 -43.90 -34.45 37.82
N VAL A 133 -44.31 -34.85 36.58
CA VAL A 133 -45.11 -36.00 36.01
C VAL A 133 -46.64 -35.76 35.87
N SER A 134 -47.14 -35.69 34.61
CA SER A 134 -48.40 -36.28 34.04
C SER A 134 -48.76 -35.61 32.68
N ASN A 135 -48.59 -36.23 31.50
CA ASN A 135 -49.43 -37.25 30.83
C ASN A 135 -50.79 -36.77 30.27
N THR A 136 -50.95 -36.81 28.94
CA THR A 136 -52.03 -37.49 28.17
C THR A 136 -51.65 -37.51 26.67
N VAL A 137 -52.11 -38.51 25.91
CA VAL A 137 -51.87 -38.70 24.46
C VAL A 137 -53.21 -38.88 23.74
N VAL A 138 -53.36 -38.30 22.54
CA VAL A 138 -54.38 -38.67 21.54
C VAL A 138 -53.75 -38.54 20.14
N GLU A 139 -53.99 -39.53 19.27
CA GLU A 139 -53.69 -39.48 17.83
C GLU A 139 -54.96 -39.12 17.05
N ASP A 140 -54.85 -38.44 15.90
CA ASP A 140 -55.69 -38.79 14.73
C ASP A 140 -55.23 -38.18 13.39
N LYS A 141 -55.76 -38.75 12.28
CA LYS A 141 -55.58 -38.37 10.86
C LYS A 141 -56.77 -38.93 10.04
N PRO A 142 -57.04 -38.47 8.80
CA PRO A 142 -56.91 -37.13 8.19
C PRO A 142 -58.26 -36.75 7.48
N ALA A 143 -58.19 -36.18 6.26
CA ALA A 143 -59.28 -35.97 5.26
C ALA A 143 -60.19 -34.72 5.42
N ASP A 144 -60.70 -34.07 4.35
CA ASP A 144 -60.35 -34.01 2.90
C ASP A 144 -61.20 -32.89 2.20
N ASN A 145 -60.86 -32.50 0.95
CA ASN A 145 -61.60 -31.64 -0.01
C ASN A 145 -61.51 -30.10 0.17
N LYS A 146 -61.44 -29.25 -0.88
CA LYS A 146 -61.37 -29.47 -2.36
C LYS A 146 -60.93 -28.21 -3.15
N LYS A 147 -60.15 -28.42 -4.24
CA LYS A 147 -60.07 -27.65 -5.52
C LYS A 147 -59.66 -26.14 -5.45
N GLU A 148 -59.07 -25.50 -6.47
CA GLU A 148 -58.56 -25.84 -7.82
C GLU A 148 -57.33 -24.90 -8.11
N GLY A 149 -56.30 -25.25 -8.88
CA GLY A 149 -56.15 -25.00 -10.34
C GLY A 149 -55.86 -23.51 -10.68
N GLU A 150 -54.84 -23.07 -11.42
CA GLU A 150 -53.75 -23.71 -12.20
C GLU A 150 -52.51 -22.76 -12.30
N GLU A 151 -51.37 -23.24 -12.81
CA GLU A 151 -50.25 -22.41 -13.36
C GLU A 151 -50.60 -21.89 -14.78
N PRO A 152 -49.86 -20.95 -15.46
CA PRO A 152 -48.42 -20.62 -15.35
C PRO A 152 -48.07 -19.11 -15.54
N GLY A 153 -46.79 -18.78 -15.84
CA GLY A 153 -46.47 -17.65 -16.74
C GLY A 153 -45.17 -16.88 -16.51
N VAL A 154 -44.21 -16.99 -17.45
CA VAL A 154 -43.07 -16.04 -17.58
C VAL A 154 -43.46 -14.90 -18.52
N ILE A 155 -43.18 -13.64 -18.16
CA ILE A 155 -43.29 -12.50 -19.09
C ILE A 155 -42.02 -11.63 -19.07
N ASN A 156 -41.54 -11.37 -20.29
CA ASN A 156 -40.41 -10.50 -20.65
C ASN A 156 -40.91 -9.09 -20.99
N TRP A 157 -40.12 -8.04 -20.72
CA TRP A 157 -40.45 -6.65 -21.09
C TRP A 157 -39.31 -5.91 -21.81
N ARG A 158 -39.52 -5.65 -23.11
CA ARG A 158 -38.82 -4.62 -23.89
C ARG A 158 -39.81 -3.82 -24.75
N GLY A 159 -39.92 -2.52 -24.43
CA GLY A 159 -40.10 -1.37 -25.33
C GLY A 159 -41.12 -1.35 -26.48
N VAL A 160 -42.02 -0.36 -26.41
CA VAL A 160 -42.63 0.46 -27.50
C VAL A 160 -42.90 1.83 -26.83
N VAL A 161 -42.32 2.99 -27.19
CA VAL A 161 -42.21 3.75 -28.47
C VAL A 161 -43.54 4.37 -28.93
N ILE A 162 -43.72 5.68 -28.67
CA ILE A 162 -44.64 6.58 -29.36
C ILE A 162 -43.88 7.89 -29.63
N ASP A 163 -44.15 8.52 -30.78
CA ASP A 163 -43.36 9.63 -31.35
C ASP A 163 -43.99 11.04 -31.13
N THR A 164 -43.34 12.04 -31.73
CA THR A 164 -43.61 13.50 -31.80
C THR A 164 -45.04 13.90 -32.27
N ASP A 165 -45.52 15.17 -32.29
CA ASP A 165 -44.84 16.47 -32.49
C ASP A 165 -45.75 17.72 -32.22
N GLN A 166 -45.17 18.95 -32.23
CA GLN A 166 -45.79 20.30 -32.41
C GLN A 166 -46.83 20.83 -31.38
N ALA A 167 -46.72 22.04 -30.76
CA ALA A 167 -46.69 23.46 -31.21
C ALA A 167 -48.10 24.07 -31.47
N THR A 168 -48.48 25.33 -31.15
CA THR A 168 -47.77 26.55 -30.67
C THR A 168 -48.75 27.55 -29.97
N GLU A 169 -48.22 28.56 -29.23
CA GLU A 169 -48.90 29.82 -28.77
C GLU A 169 -50.09 29.71 -27.76
N GLY A 170 -50.32 30.63 -26.80
CA GLY A 170 -49.52 31.77 -26.31
C GLY A 170 -50.30 32.72 -25.36
N MET A 171 -49.59 33.71 -24.78
CA MET A 171 -50.08 35.01 -24.24
C MET A 171 -50.42 35.19 -22.73
N LYS A 172 -49.51 35.91 -22.03
CA LYS A 172 -49.68 36.90 -20.93
C LYS A 172 -49.70 36.55 -19.42
N ASP A 173 -48.60 36.95 -18.78
CA ASP A 173 -48.47 38.01 -17.74
C ASP A 173 -49.41 38.03 -16.52
N GLU A 174 -48.85 37.76 -15.33
CA GLU A 174 -49.10 38.56 -14.10
C GLU A 174 -47.86 38.50 -13.17
N GLU A 175 -47.65 39.51 -12.32
CA GLU A 175 -46.36 39.74 -11.63
C GLU A 175 -46.29 39.25 -10.16
N ASN A 176 -45.06 39.07 -9.68
CA ASN A 176 -44.61 39.14 -8.28
C ASN A 176 -45.16 38.11 -7.26
N ASN A 177 -44.27 37.23 -6.81
CA ASN A 177 -43.66 37.42 -5.49
C ASN A 177 -42.31 36.71 -5.35
N GLU A 178 -41.47 37.23 -4.46
CA GLU A 178 -40.22 36.59 -4.05
C GLU A 178 -40.51 35.44 -3.06
N ASP A 179 -39.89 34.28 -3.28
CA ASP A 179 -39.34 33.50 -2.16
C ASP A 179 -38.09 32.73 -2.63
N SER A 180 -37.15 32.49 -1.73
CA SER A 180 -35.75 32.18 -2.09
C SER A 180 -35.29 30.78 -1.66
N LEU A 181 -35.05 29.90 -2.64
CA LEU A 181 -34.57 28.53 -2.43
C LEU A 181 -33.34 28.19 -3.30
N PRO A 182 -32.12 28.56 -2.86
CA PRO A 182 -30.90 28.28 -3.61
C PRO A 182 -30.29 26.91 -3.24
N ASN A 183 -30.85 25.81 -3.75
CA ASN A 183 -30.08 24.54 -3.81
C ASN A 183 -30.48 23.55 -4.93
N GLN A 184 -30.44 24.01 -6.18
CA GLN A 184 -30.03 23.14 -7.27
C GLN A 184 -28.58 23.49 -7.63
N LYS A 185 -27.63 22.59 -7.37
CA LYS A 185 -26.26 22.75 -7.86
C LYS A 185 -26.29 22.79 -9.39
N ALA A 186 -26.01 23.95 -9.97
CA ALA A 186 -25.84 24.09 -11.41
C ALA A 186 -24.73 23.14 -11.88
N LYS A 187 -24.93 22.49 -13.04
CA LYS A 187 -23.85 21.71 -13.65
C LYS A 187 -22.62 22.61 -13.85
N PRO A 188 -21.39 22.13 -13.57
CA PRO A 188 -20.19 22.88 -13.93
C PRO A 188 -20.24 23.22 -15.41
N SER A 189 -19.90 24.46 -15.77
CA SER A 189 -19.94 24.85 -17.18
C SER A 189 -18.83 24.12 -17.94
N LYS A 190 -18.97 23.98 -19.25
CA LYS A 190 -17.92 23.43 -20.12
C LYS A 190 -16.59 24.18 -19.97
N GLU A 191 -16.66 25.47 -19.64
CA GLU A 191 -15.51 26.32 -19.33
C GLU A 191 -14.85 25.95 -17.99
N SER A 192 -15.63 25.58 -16.96
CA SER A 192 -15.11 25.02 -15.71
C SER A 192 -14.38 23.70 -15.92
N ALA A 193 -14.95 22.77 -16.70
CA ALA A 193 -14.32 21.48 -17.00
C ALA A 193 -12.99 21.64 -17.77
N ILE A 194 -12.95 22.52 -18.78
CA ILE A 194 -11.72 22.87 -19.51
C ILE A 194 -10.65 23.45 -18.57
N ASN A 195 -11.04 24.33 -17.64
CA ASN A 195 -10.15 24.92 -16.64
C ASN A 195 -9.56 23.84 -15.70
N TRP A 196 -10.38 22.90 -15.21
CA TRP A 196 -9.93 21.80 -14.37
C TRP A 196 -8.98 20.83 -15.08
N LEU A 197 -9.23 20.51 -16.35
CA LEU A 197 -8.31 19.71 -17.18
C LEU A 197 -6.94 20.37 -17.34
N GLU A 198 -6.89 21.68 -17.64
CA GLU A 198 -5.61 22.38 -17.76
C GLU A 198 -4.91 22.57 -16.40
N ALA A 199 -5.67 22.73 -15.31
CA ALA A 199 -5.10 22.75 -13.96
C ALA A 199 -4.38 21.44 -13.59
N VAL A 200 -4.85 20.28 -14.08
CA VAL A 200 -4.13 19.00 -13.95
C VAL A 200 -2.91 18.96 -14.87
N ARG A 201 -3.00 19.43 -16.12
CA ARG A 201 -1.82 19.52 -17.02
C ARG A 201 -0.73 20.41 -16.42
N GLU A 202 -1.08 21.54 -15.83
CA GLU A 202 -0.13 22.45 -15.17
C GLU A 202 0.46 21.86 -13.88
N ALA A 203 -0.31 21.06 -13.14
CA ALA A 203 0.24 20.27 -12.03
C ALA A 203 1.26 19.23 -12.55
N PHE A 204 0.93 18.53 -13.64
CA PHE A 204 1.82 17.56 -14.28
C PHE A 204 3.09 18.23 -14.80
N ARG A 205 3.00 19.31 -15.60
CA ARG A 205 4.15 20.04 -16.14
C ARG A 205 5.05 20.58 -15.03
N HIS A 206 4.49 21.11 -13.94
CA HIS A 206 5.27 21.55 -12.78
C HIS A 206 6.01 20.39 -12.10
N ALA A 207 5.37 19.23 -11.98
CA ALA A 207 5.97 18.04 -11.40
C ALA A 207 7.07 17.46 -12.29
N TRP A 208 6.77 17.28 -13.58
CA TRP A 208 7.66 16.79 -14.62
C TRP A 208 8.88 17.69 -14.83
N LYS A 209 8.72 19.02 -14.80
CA LYS A 209 9.84 19.97 -14.80
C LYS A 209 10.79 19.71 -13.63
N GLY A 210 10.27 19.46 -12.43
CA GLY A 210 11.09 19.10 -11.27
C GLY A 210 11.87 17.80 -11.50
N TYR A 211 11.22 16.79 -12.10
CA TYR A 211 11.85 15.52 -12.44
C TYR A 211 12.96 15.71 -13.50
N LYS A 212 12.67 16.42 -14.59
CA LYS A 212 13.62 16.72 -15.67
C LYS A 212 14.83 17.54 -15.21
N ASP A 213 14.63 18.53 -14.34
CA ASP A 213 15.71 19.40 -13.85
C ASP A 213 16.66 18.68 -12.87
N PHE A 214 16.17 17.71 -12.08
CA PHE A 214 16.88 17.20 -10.88
C PHE A 214 16.97 15.67 -10.75
N ALA A 215 16.25 14.90 -11.56
CA ALA A 215 16.10 13.44 -11.44
C ALA A 215 15.95 12.69 -12.79
N TRP A 216 16.26 13.33 -13.93
CA TRP A 216 16.07 12.75 -15.26
C TRP A 216 16.75 11.38 -15.44
N GLY A 217 15.95 10.34 -15.72
CA GLY A 217 16.43 8.96 -15.89
C GLY A 217 16.73 8.20 -14.60
N HIS A 218 16.48 8.81 -13.43
CA HIS A 218 16.50 8.17 -12.12
C HIS A 218 15.08 7.77 -11.69
N ASP A 219 14.95 6.90 -10.70
CA ASP A 219 13.64 6.37 -10.34
C ASP A 219 12.67 7.42 -9.80
N GLU A 220 13.14 8.30 -8.91
CA GLU A 220 12.26 9.15 -8.09
C GLU A 220 12.84 10.55 -7.86
N LEU A 221 11.99 11.58 -7.89
CA LEU A 221 12.41 12.96 -7.60
C LEU A 221 12.45 13.22 -6.08
N ARG A 222 13.48 13.95 -5.64
CA ARG A 222 13.60 14.53 -4.30
C ARG A 222 13.59 16.06 -4.42
N PRO A 223 12.40 16.69 -4.40
CA PRO A 223 12.20 18.03 -4.95
C PRO A 223 12.73 19.17 -4.06
N LEU A 224 12.92 18.93 -2.76
CA LEU A 224 13.44 19.93 -1.81
C LEU A 224 14.97 19.90 -1.75
N SER A 225 15.57 18.70 -1.81
CA SER A 225 17.03 18.55 -1.93
C SER A 225 17.54 18.76 -3.36
N LYS A 226 16.65 18.78 -4.36
CA LYS A 226 16.96 18.88 -5.80
C LYS A 226 17.88 17.76 -6.25
N SER A 227 17.44 16.54 -5.94
CA SER A 227 18.16 15.30 -6.16
C SER A 227 17.16 14.17 -6.45
N TYR A 228 17.59 12.93 -6.30
CA TYR A 228 16.80 11.74 -6.63
C TYR A 228 17.01 10.61 -5.60
N SER A 229 16.15 9.60 -5.66
CA SER A 229 16.39 8.27 -5.09
C SER A 229 16.36 7.20 -6.18
N GLU A 230 17.00 6.08 -5.90
CA GLU A 230 17.13 4.90 -6.77
C GLU A 230 16.82 3.66 -5.93
N TRP A 231 16.06 2.73 -6.49
CA TRP A 231 15.78 1.40 -5.92
C TRP A 231 15.82 0.32 -6.99
N PHE A 232 15.24 0.58 -8.17
CA PHE A 232 15.47 -0.19 -9.40
C PHE A 232 16.69 0.31 -10.18
N GLY A 233 16.90 1.63 -10.19
CA GLY A 233 17.79 2.32 -11.11
C GLY A 233 17.35 2.14 -12.56
N LEU A 234 16.04 2.21 -12.85
CA LEU A 234 15.44 1.97 -14.16
C LEU A 234 14.66 3.17 -14.71
N GLY A 235 14.69 4.32 -14.04
CA GLY A 235 13.98 5.52 -14.49
C GLY A 235 12.48 5.44 -14.23
N LEU A 236 12.08 4.82 -13.12
CA LEU A 236 10.70 4.50 -12.76
C LEU A 236 9.69 5.63 -13.05
N THR A 237 9.88 6.83 -12.49
CA THR A 237 8.98 7.98 -12.70
C THR A 237 8.85 8.40 -14.17
N LEU A 238 9.86 8.14 -15.02
CA LEU A 238 9.76 8.39 -16.45
C LEU A 238 8.84 7.36 -17.12
N ILE A 239 8.94 6.07 -16.75
CA ILE A 239 8.15 4.98 -17.32
C ILE A 239 6.68 5.05 -16.87
N ASP A 240 6.43 5.25 -15.56
CA ASP A 240 5.10 5.48 -14.98
C ASP A 240 4.34 6.62 -15.69
N ALA A 241 5.07 7.64 -16.15
CA ALA A 241 4.49 8.86 -16.71
C ALA A 241 4.21 8.79 -18.23
N LEU A 242 4.70 7.77 -18.95
CA LEU A 242 4.65 7.71 -20.42
C LEU A 242 3.21 7.78 -20.96
N ASP A 243 2.32 6.94 -20.45
CA ASP A 243 0.93 6.91 -20.87
C ASP A 243 0.14 8.11 -20.33
N THR A 244 0.46 8.63 -19.14
CA THR A 244 -0.09 9.89 -18.62
C THR A 244 0.20 11.06 -19.58
N MET A 245 1.45 11.23 -20.01
CA MET A 245 1.82 12.26 -20.99
C MET A 245 1.06 12.06 -22.30
N TRP A 246 0.94 10.82 -22.76
CA TRP A 246 0.22 10.52 -23.99
C TRP A 246 -1.28 10.86 -23.91
N ILE A 247 -1.95 10.48 -22.82
CA ILE A 247 -3.37 10.72 -22.51
C ILE A 247 -3.66 12.22 -22.31
N MET A 248 -2.76 12.94 -21.64
CA MET A 248 -2.89 14.39 -21.42
C MET A 248 -2.66 15.23 -22.68
N GLY A 249 -2.06 14.65 -23.73
CA GLY A 249 -1.67 15.35 -24.96
C GLY A 249 -0.31 16.05 -24.87
N LEU A 250 0.50 15.71 -23.87
CA LEU A 250 1.84 16.27 -23.61
C LEU A 250 2.88 15.60 -24.50
N LYS A 251 2.78 15.86 -25.81
CA LYS A 251 3.56 15.14 -26.85
C LYS A 251 5.03 15.54 -26.90
N GLU A 252 5.37 16.77 -26.51
CA GLU A 252 6.77 17.23 -26.45
C GLU A 252 7.51 16.52 -25.31
N GLU A 253 6.90 16.49 -24.13
CA GLU A 253 7.41 15.77 -22.95
C GLU A 253 7.49 14.25 -23.20
N PHE A 254 6.51 13.69 -23.92
CA PHE A 254 6.48 12.27 -24.30
C PHE A 254 7.64 11.88 -25.23
N GLU A 255 7.91 12.63 -26.31
CA GLU A 255 8.97 12.26 -27.25
C GLU A 255 10.37 12.41 -26.63
N GLU A 256 10.57 13.34 -25.67
CA GLU A 256 11.79 13.39 -24.84
C GLU A 256 11.96 12.13 -23.96
N ALA A 257 10.89 11.69 -23.28
CA ALA A 257 10.91 10.49 -22.45
C ALA A 257 11.15 9.23 -23.29
N LYS A 258 10.49 9.12 -24.45
CA LYS A 258 10.67 8.07 -25.44
C LYS A 258 12.09 8.01 -25.97
N ALA A 259 12.74 9.15 -26.22
CA ALA A 259 14.15 9.18 -26.63
C ALA A 259 15.06 8.54 -25.55
N TRP A 260 14.82 8.83 -24.27
CA TRP A 260 15.54 8.17 -23.17
C TRP A 260 15.24 6.66 -23.07
N VAL A 261 14.00 6.24 -23.28
CA VAL A 261 13.63 4.80 -23.37
C VAL A 261 14.38 4.11 -24.52
N ALA A 262 14.55 4.79 -25.66
CA ALA A 262 15.28 4.27 -26.80
C ALA A 262 16.78 4.10 -26.50
N THR A 263 17.45 5.11 -25.94
CA THR A 263 18.93 5.12 -25.82
C THR A 263 19.47 4.62 -24.48
N GLU A 264 18.82 4.95 -23.35
CA GLU A 264 19.39 4.74 -22.00
C GLU A 264 18.78 3.55 -21.24
N LEU A 265 17.49 3.22 -21.47
CA LEU A 265 16.81 2.17 -20.71
C LEU A 265 17.38 0.78 -21.02
N THR A 266 18.04 0.17 -20.03
CA THR A 266 18.66 -1.15 -20.15
C THR A 266 18.46 -2.00 -18.90
N PHE A 267 17.90 -3.19 -19.07
CA PHE A 267 17.60 -4.14 -17.99
C PHE A 267 18.77 -5.09 -17.67
N ASN A 268 19.94 -4.88 -18.27
CA ASN A 268 21.17 -5.66 -18.01
C ASN A 268 21.86 -5.30 -16.68
N LYS A 269 21.22 -4.49 -15.83
CA LYS A 269 21.78 -4.07 -14.53
C LYS A 269 21.71 -5.24 -13.54
N ASN A 270 22.82 -5.52 -12.86
CA ASN A 270 22.87 -6.45 -11.74
C ASN A 270 22.24 -5.79 -10.49
N VAL A 271 20.92 -5.79 -10.44
CA VAL A 271 20.09 -5.24 -9.36
C VAL A 271 18.98 -6.23 -9.05
N ASP A 272 18.65 -6.39 -7.77
CA ASP A 272 17.52 -7.19 -7.30
C ASP A 272 16.28 -6.28 -7.30
N VAL A 273 15.20 -6.71 -7.96
CA VAL A 273 13.96 -5.93 -8.12
C VAL A 273 12.77 -6.70 -7.54
N ASN A 274 11.80 -6.01 -6.95
CA ASN A 274 10.56 -6.64 -6.52
C ASN A 274 9.69 -6.98 -7.75
N LEU A 275 9.16 -8.21 -7.81
CA LEU A 275 8.38 -8.71 -8.94
C LEU A 275 7.10 -7.90 -9.19
N PHE A 276 6.33 -7.63 -8.13
CA PHE A 276 5.05 -6.91 -8.20
C PHE A 276 5.26 -5.48 -8.68
N GLU A 277 6.08 -4.71 -7.97
CA GLU A 277 6.37 -3.31 -8.29
C GLU A 277 6.98 -3.17 -9.71
N SER A 278 7.84 -4.12 -10.14
CA SER A 278 8.37 -4.12 -11.52
C SER A 278 7.32 -4.47 -12.57
N THR A 279 6.33 -5.29 -12.22
CA THR A 279 5.27 -5.69 -13.13
C THR A 279 4.28 -4.56 -13.34
N ILE A 280 3.72 -4.05 -12.25
CA ILE A 280 2.62 -3.08 -12.31
C ILE A 280 3.10 -1.74 -12.90
N ARG A 281 4.27 -1.25 -12.49
CA ARG A 281 4.88 0.01 -12.95
C ARG A 281 5.54 -0.16 -14.32
N ILE A 282 6.62 -0.94 -14.38
CA ILE A 282 7.51 -0.96 -15.55
C ILE A 282 6.88 -1.77 -16.70
N LEU A 283 6.39 -2.99 -16.45
CA LEU A 283 5.76 -3.78 -17.51
C LEU A 283 4.39 -3.20 -17.91
N GLY A 284 3.55 -2.82 -16.94
CA GLY A 284 2.24 -2.19 -17.18
C GLY A 284 2.33 -0.87 -17.96
N GLY A 285 3.24 0.03 -17.57
CA GLY A 285 3.46 1.31 -18.25
C GLY A 285 4.00 1.15 -19.67
N LEU A 286 4.94 0.22 -19.90
CA LEU A 286 5.44 -0.09 -21.25
C LEU A 286 4.35 -0.71 -22.15
N LEU A 287 3.58 -1.69 -21.65
CA LEU A 287 2.47 -2.30 -22.39
C LEU A 287 1.39 -1.28 -22.75
N SER A 288 0.99 -0.43 -21.81
CA SER A 288 -0.06 0.57 -22.05
C SER A 288 0.43 1.66 -22.99
N THR A 289 1.70 2.08 -22.89
CA THR A 289 2.31 3.00 -23.86
C THR A 289 2.35 2.40 -25.26
N TYR A 290 2.67 1.10 -25.40
CA TYR A 290 2.56 0.40 -26.67
C TYR A 290 1.13 0.45 -27.23
N HIS A 291 0.11 0.11 -26.44
CA HIS A 291 -1.29 0.12 -26.91
C HIS A 291 -1.79 1.50 -27.35
N LEU A 292 -1.36 2.55 -26.65
CA LEU A 292 -1.79 3.92 -26.93
C LEU A 292 -1.07 4.57 -28.12
N THR A 293 0.11 4.06 -28.51
CA THR A 293 0.97 4.65 -29.56
C THR A 293 1.14 3.78 -30.81
N GLY A 294 1.06 2.46 -30.67
CA GLY A 294 1.48 1.49 -31.69
C GLY A 294 3.00 1.33 -31.85
N ASP A 295 3.81 2.03 -31.05
CA ASP A 295 5.27 2.07 -31.22
C ASP A 295 5.94 0.82 -30.59
N THR A 296 6.50 -0.04 -31.43
CA THR A 296 7.03 -1.35 -31.02
C THR A 296 8.20 -1.27 -30.05
N LEU A 297 8.88 -0.11 -29.94
CA LEU A 297 9.92 0.12 -28.93
C LEU A 297 9.45 -0.28 -27.53
N PHE A 298 8.23 0.09 -27.15
CA PHE A 298 7.71 -0.18 -25.81
C PHE A 298 7.37 -1.66 -25.62
N LEU A 299 6.92 -2.36 -26.66
CA LEU A 299 6.70 -3.82 -26.64
C LEU A 299 8.02 -4.60 -26.57
N ASP A 300 9.05 -4.18 -27.30
CA ASP A 300 10.37 -4.81 -27.25
C ASP A 300 10.99 -4.67 -25.85
N LYS A 301 10.85 -3.49 -25.20
CA LYS A 301 11.28 -3.28 -23.81
C LYS A 301 10.42 -4.08 -22.81
N ALA A 302 9.10 -4.12 -23.00
CA ALA A 302 8.17 -4.92 -22.19
C ALA A 302 8.55 -6.41 -22.21
N LYS A 303 8.92 -6.94 -23.39
CA LYS A 303 9.39 -8.32 -23.54
C LYS A 303 10.72 -8.57 -22.85
N ASP A 304 11.69 -7.64 -22.94
CA ASP A 304 12.99 -7.78 -22.28
C ASP A 304 12.85 -7.79 -20.74
N ILE A 305 12.04 -6.90 -20.15
CA ILE A 305 11.79 -6.94 -18.69
C ILE A 305 10.97 -8.17 -18.29
N GLY A 306 9.88 -8.50 -18.98
CA GLY A 306 9.05 -9.67 -18.67
C GLY A 306 9.85 -10.98 -18.67
N SER A 307 10.73 -11.15 -19.66
CA SER A 307 11.66 -12.28 -19.74
C SER A 307 12.58 -12.40 -18.52
N ARG A 308 12.99 -11.27 -17.93
CA ARG A 308 13.89 -11.20 -16.76
C ARG A 308 13.17 -11.35 -15.42
N LEU A 309 11.84 -11.19 -15.40
CA LEU A 309 11.01 -11.45 -14.22
C LEU A 309 10.63 -12.94 -14.10
N MET A 310 10.58 -13.69 -15.20
CA MET A 310 10.26 -15.14 -15.22
C MET A 310 11.04 -16.02 -14.20
N PRO A 311 12.31 -15.76 -13.86
CA PRO A 311 13.02 -16.53 -12.83
C PRO A 311 12.40 -16.47 -11.42
N ALA A 312 11.54 -15.49 -11.12
CA ALA A 312 10.82 -15.41 -9.85
C ALA A 312 9.90 -16.62 -9.60
N PHE A 313 9.34 -17.21 -10.66
CA PHE A 313 8.44 -18.38 -10.60
C PHE A 313 9.17 -19.73 -10.44
N ASN A 314 10.52 -19.73 -10.37
CA ASN A 314 11.33 -20.93 -10.14
C ASN A 314 11.36 -21.36 -8.67
N THR A 315 10.18 -21.49 -8.07
CA THR A 315 9.96 -22.00 -6.71
C THR A 315 9.44 -23.45 -6.76
N PRO A 316 9.46 -24.20 -5.64
CA PRO A 316 8.88 -25.54 -5.57
C PRO A 316 7.35 -25.54 -5.78
N SER A 317 6.64 -24.51 -5.31
CA SER A 317 5.18 -24.39 -5.43
C SER A 317 4.69 -23.70 -6.72
N LYS A 318 5.55 -22.97 -7.43
CA LYS A 318 5.20 -22.01 -8.50
C LYS A 318 4.53 -20.70 -8.04
N ILE A 319 4.24 -20.54 -6.74
CA ILE A 319 4.05 -19.22 -6.15
C ILE A 319 5.41 -18.50 -6.20
N PRO A 320 5.55 -17.36 -6.90
CA PRO A 320 6.83 -16.73 -7.13
C PRO A 320 7.44 -16.10 -5.87
N TYR A 321 8.76 -15.96 -5.88
CA TYR A 321 9.48 -15.14 -4.90
C TYR A 321 9.18 -13.64 -5.10
N SER A 322 9.32 -12.86 -4.01
CA SER A 322 9.19 -11.39 -4.03
C SER A 322 10.23 -10.71 -4.91
N ASP A 323 11.49 -11.17 -4.90
CA ASP A 323 12.62 -10.44 -5.49
C ASP A 323 13.36 -11.27 -6.56
N VAL A 324 13.74 -10.61 -7.66
CA VAL A 324 14.45 -11.21 -8.80
C VAL A 324 15.54 -10.31 -9.35
N ASN A 325 16.71 -10.87 -9.64
CA ASN A 325 17.85 -10.13 -10.19
C ASN A 325 17.82 -10.12 -11.73
N ILE A 326 17.42 -9.00 -12.32
CA ILE A 326 17.20 -8.86 -13.78
C ILE A 326 18.47 -8.96 -14.63
N GLY A 327 19.66 -8.81 -14.01
CA GLY A 327 20.96 -8.97 -14.65
C GLY A 327 21.55 -10.39 -14.53
N LYS A 328 21.17 -11.17 -13.51
CA LYS A 328 21.68 -12.53 -13.27
C LYS A 328 20.68 -13.65 -13.57
N GLY A 329 19.38 -13.35 -13.58
CA GLY A 329 18.31 -14.37 -13.63
C GLY A 329 18.16 -15.19 -12.33
N THR A 330 18.54 -14.64 -11.18
CA THR A 330 18.45 -15.31 -9.86
C THR A 330 17.38 -14.64 -8.99
N ALA A 331 16.47 -15.41 -8.41
CA ALA A 331 15.40 -14.89 -7.54
C ALA A 331 15.46 -15.47 -6.12
N HIS A 332 14.91 -14.74 -5.14
CA HIS A 332 14.90 -15.13 -3.72
C HIS A 332 13.73 -14.50 -2.93
N PRO A 333 13.27 -15.12 -1.84
CA PRO A 333 12.32 -14.49 -0.90
C PRO A 333 13.04 -13.45 -0.01
N PRO A 334 12.33 -12.69 0.83
CA PRO A 334 12.94 -11.75 1.76
C PRO A 334 13.76 -12.50 2.81
N ARG A 335 14.91 -11.95 3.25
CA ARG A 335 15.90 -12.66 4.09
C ARG A 335 15.41 -13.19 5.44
N TRP A 336 14.19 -12.85 5.86
CA TRP A 336 13.58 -13.23 7.13
C TRP A 336 12.44 -14.26 7.00
N THR A 337 12.06 -14.66 5.78
CA THR A 337 10.96 -15.61 5.55
C THR A 337 11.17 -16.42 4.25
N SER A 338 10.26 -17.35 3.95
CA SER A 338 10.07 -17.92 2.61
C SER A 338 8.67 -17.65 2.04
N ASP A 339 7.95 -16.72 2.68
CA ASP A 339 6.63 -16.27 2.27
C ASP A 339 6.74 -15.07 1.33
N SER A 340 5.91 -15.07 0.29
CA SER A 340 5.59 -13.89 -0.50
C SER A 340 4.27 -13.29 0.00
N THR A 341 4.05 -12.02 -0.26
CA THR A 341 2.76 -11.35 -0.05
C THR A 341 1.71 -11.88 -1.02
N VAL A 342 0.44 -11.99 -0.61
CA VAL A 342 -0.62 -12.49 -1.49
C VAL A 342 -0.94 -11.51 -2.63
N ALA A 343 -1.12 -10.21 -2.35
CA ALA A 343 -1.26 -9.19 -3.39
C ALA A 343 -0.08 -9.22 -4.39
N GLU A 344 1.18 -9.23 -3.92
CA GLU A 344 2.36 -9.23 -4.81
C GLU A 344 2.40 -10.39 -5.82
N VAL A 345 1.74 -11.53 -5.55
CA VAL A 345 1.71 -12.68 -6.48
C VAL A 345 0.38 -12.82 -7.26
N THR A 346 -0.66 -12.08 -6.87
CA THR A 346 -2.00 -12.11 -7.50
C THR A 346 -2.39 -10.82 -8.23
N SER A 347 -1.50 -9.82 -8.20
CA SER A 347 -1.64 -8.51 -8.83
C SER A 347 -0.59 -8.26 -9.92
N ILE A 348 -0.23 -9.31 -10.66
CA ILE A 348 0.77 -9.33 -11.75
C ILE A 348 0.22 -9.97 -13.04
N GLN A 349 -1.05 -10.35 -13.02
CA GLN A 349 -1.65 -11.25 -13.99
C GLN A 349 -2.00 -10.53 -15.29
N LEU A 350 -2.58 -9.32 -15.23
CA LEU A 350 -3.07 -8.59 -16.41
C LEU A 350 -1.94 -8.33 -17.41
N GLU A 351 -0.78 -7.98 -16.90
CA GLU A 351 0.45 -7.61 -17.61
C GLU A 351 1.09 -8.84 -18.27
N PHE A 352 1.23 -9.95 -17.53
CA PHE A 352 1.80 -11.19 -18.06
C PHE A 352 0.85 -11.86 -19.07
N ARG A 353 -0.47 -11.81 -18.83
CA ARG A 353 -1.52 -12.25 -19.78
C ARG A 353 -1.44 -11.45 -21.08
N GLU A 354 -1.36 -10.12 -21.00
CA GLU A 354 -1.26 -9.26 -22.19
C GLU A 354 0.09 -9.42 -22.90
N LEU A 355 1.20 -9.58 -22.17
CA LEU A 355 2.50 -9.87 -22.76
C LEU A 355 2.49 -11.19 -23.54
N THR A 356 1.85 -12.26 -23.04
CA THR A 356 1.60 -13.48 -23.84
C THR A 356 0.77 -13.18 -25.08
N ARG A 357 -0.31 -12.40 -24.97
CA ARG A 357 -1.18 -12.06 -26.12
C ARG A 357 -0.41 -11.33 -27.23
N LEU A 358 0.49 -10.41 -26.88
CA LEU A 358 1.28 -9.65 -27.85
C LEU A 358 2.49 -10.41 -28.40
N THR A 359 3.20 -11.18 -27.56
CA THR A 359 4.42 -11.89 -27.96
C THR A 359 4.18 -13.28 -28.55
N GLN A 360 2.99 -13.85 -28.34
CA GLN A 360 2.62 -15.23 -28.65
C GLN A 360 3.45 -16.29 -27.90
N GLU A 361 4.12 -15.91 -26.81
CA GLU A 361 4.84 -16.82 -25.90
C GLU A 361 3.94 -17.16 -24.71
N PRO A 362 3.50 -18.43 -24.53
CA PRO A 362 2.53 -18.78 -23.49
C PRO A 362 3.11 -18.72 -22.06
N GLN A 363 4.44 -18.76 -21.93
CA GLN A 363 5.15 -18.85 -20.65
C GLN A 363 4.75 -17.78 -19.61
N TYR A 364 4.44 -16.55 -20.05
CA TYR A 364 4.08 -15.47 -19.13
C TYR A 364 2.68 -15.73 -18.52
N GLN A 365 1.67 -15.98 -19.36
CA GLN A 365 0.32 -16.34 -18.94
C GLN A 365 0.28 -17.65 -18.14
N ASP A 366 0.98 -18.70 -18.58
CA ASP A 366 1.00 -20.01 -17.90
C ASP A 366 1.48 -19.89 -16.45
N ALA A 367 2.53 -19.09 -16.21
CA ALA A 367 3.10 -18.89 -14.88
C ALA A 367 2.11 -18.17 -13.93
N VAL A 368 1.52 -17.05 -14.37
CA VAL A 368 0.58 -16.28 -13.52
C VAL A 368 -0.79 -16.96 -13.37
N ALA A 369 -1.20 -17.76 -14.35
CA ALA A 369 -2.40 -18.60 -14.27
C ALA A 369 -2.24 -19.75 -13.27
N GLU A 370 -1.06 -20.38 -13.17
CA GLU A 370 -0.79 -21.41 -12.17
C GLU A 370 -0.87 -20.85 -10.73
N VAL A 371 -0.49 -19.58 -10.52
CA VAL A 371 -0.67 -18.90 -9.22
C VAL A 371 -2.15 -18.75 -8.88
N MET A 372 -2.96 -18.18 -9.78
CA MET A 372 -4.40 -18.02 -9.55
C MET A 372 -5.11 -19.37 -9.35
N LYS A 373 -4.75 -20.38 -10.15
CA LYS A 373 -5.25 -21.77 -10.07
C LYS A 373 -4.92 -22.45 -8.74
N GLN A 374 -3.84 -22.06 -8.06
CA GLN A 374 -3.54 -22.49 -6.70
C GLN A 374 -4.35 -21.68 -5.68
N VAL A 375 -4.27 -20.35 -5.72
CA VAL A 375 -4.94 -19.45 -4.76
C VAL A 375 -6.46 -19.67 -4.71
N HIS A 376 -7.11 -19.94 -5.84
CA HIS A 376 -8.53 -20.34 -5.92
C HIS A 376 -8.84 -21.55 -5.01
N LYS A 377 -7.94 -22.55 -4.98
CA LYS A 377 -8.12 -23.84 -4.30
C LYS A 377 -7.64 -23.89 -2.84
N LEU A 378 -7.07 -22.82 -2.31
CA LEU A 378 -6.49 -22.84 -0.95
C LEU A 378 -7.56 -22.71 0.14
N ASP A 379 -7.53 -23.66 1.07
CA ASP A 379 -8.19 -23.57 2.37
C ASP A 379 -7.62 -22.41 3.21
N GLY A 380 -8.37 -21.97 4.22
CA GLY A 380 -7.96 -20.89 5.12
C GLY A 380 -8.35 -19.48 4.67
N LYS A 381 -9.14 -19.36 3.59
CA LYS A 381 -9.95 -18.16 3.31
C LYS A 381 -11.08 -18.04 4.36
N LEU A 382 -11.48 -16.82 4.71
CA LEU A 382 -12.70 -16.56 5.49
C LEU A 382 -13.75 -15.93 4.58
N ASP A 383 -14.74 -16.71 4.14
CA ASP A 383 -15.78 -16.24 3.19
C ASP A 383 -15.16 -15.53 1.96
N GLY A 384 -14.12 -16.13 1.35
CA GLY A 384 -13.39 -15.54 0.22
C GLY A 384 -12.28 -14.55 0.59
N LEU A 385 -12.25 -14.00 1.82
CA LEU A 385 -11.16 -13.15 2.31
C LEU A 385 -9.87 -13.96 2.45
N VAL A 386 -8.75 -13.45 1.91
CA VAL A 386 -7.44 -14.12 1.95
C VAL A 386 -6.55 -13.61 3.09
N PRO A 387 -5.70 -14.48 3.68
CA PRO A 387 -4.57 -14.04 4.51
C PRO A 387 -3.55 -13.22 3.72
N MET A 388 -2.71 -12.44 4.41
CA MET A 388 -1.74 -11.52 3.77
C MET A 388 -0.54 -12.20 3.09
N PHE A 389 -0.24 -13.47 3.40
CA PHE A 389 1.02 -14.14 3.05
C PHE A 389 0.82 -15.57 2.57
N ILE A 390 1.69 -16.02 1.67
CA ILE A 390 1.68 -17.34 1.04
C ILE A 390 3.10 -17.90 0.89
N ASN A 391 3.32 -19.15 1.30
CA ASN A 391 4.65 -19.74 1.37
C ASN A 391 5.12 -20.30 0.03
N THR A 392 6.27 -19.83 -0.46
CA THR A 392 6.80 -20.21 -1.78
C THR A 392 7.29 -21.66 -1.89
N ASN A 393 7.53 -22.35 -0.76
CA ASN A 393 7.97 -23.76 -0.77
C ASN A 393 6.82 -24.77 -0.81
N ASN A 394 5.67 -24.47 -0.20
CA ASN A 394 4.54 -25.41 -0.09
C ASN A 394 3.19 -24.89 -0.63
N GLY A 395 3.15 -23.65 -1.11
CA GLY A 395 1.97 -23.01 -1.71
C GLY A 395 0.85 -22.67 -0.73
N GLN A 396 1.02 -22.86 0.58
CA GLN A 396 -0.03 -22.63 1.59
C GLN A 396 -0.03 -21.19 2.09
N PHE A 397 -1.20 -20.66 2.43
CA PHE A 397 -1.30 -19.40 3.17
C PHE A 397 -0.64 -19.49 4.54
N THR A 398 0.07 -18.44 4.95
CA THR A 398 0.58 -18.23 6.30
C THR A 398 -0.15 -17.06 6.96
N HIS A 399 0.11 -16.78 8.24
CA HIS A 399 -0.62 -15.73 8.99
C HIS A 399 -2.17 -15.88 8.96
N GLN A 400 -2.67 -17.11 8.87
CA GLN A 400 -4.10 -17.43 8.84
C GLN A 400 -4.87 -16.79 10.00
N GLY A 401 -6.11 -16.39 9.73
CA GLY A 401 -6.95 -15.70 10.70
C GLY A 401 -6.74 -14.18 10.78
N ILE A 402 -5.80 -13.62 10.01
CA ILE A 402 -5.62 -12.17 9.85
C ILE A 402 -6.06 -11.76 8.44
N TYR A 403 -7.07 -10.91 8.35
CA TYR A 403 -7.68 -10.45 7.09
C TYR A 403 -7.75 -8.93 7.07
N THR A 404 -7.36 -8.34 5.94
CA THR A 404 -7.43 -6.91 5.65
C THR A 404 -7.79 -6.74 4.18
N LEU A 405 -8.28 -5.55 3.81
CA LEU A 405 -8.39 -5.08 2.42
C LEU A 405 -7.41 -3.94 2.11
N GLY A 406 -6.52 -3.62 3.06
CA GLY A 406 -5.39 -2.72 2.83
C GLY A 406 -4.15 -3.51 2.38
N ALA A 407 -2.99 -2.94 2.72
CA ALA A 407 -1.68 -3.44 2.30
C ALA A 407 -1.57 -4.96 2.42
N ARG A 408 -1.10 -5.61 1.34
CA ARG A 408 -0.85 -7.07 1.20
C ARG A 408 -2.03 -7.92 0.74
N ALA A 409 -3.24 -7.37 0.68
CA ALA A 409 -4.43 -8.10 0.23
C ALA A 409 -5.37 -7.28 -0.68
N ASP A 410 -5.37 -5.95 -0.58
CA ASP A 410 -5.99 -4.98 -1.51
C ASP A 410 -6.19 -5.48 -2.96
N SER A 411 -5.13 -5.52 -3.75
CA SER A 411 -5.16 -5.68 -5.20
C SER A 411 -5.44 -7.12 -5.65
N TYR A 412 -5.44 -8.12 -4.75
CA TYR A 412 -5.97 -9.46 -5.04
C TYR A 412 -7.45 -9.38 -5.44
N TYR A 413 -8.26 -8.68 -4.61
CA TYR A 413 -9.70 -8.55 -4.84
C TYR A 413 -10.00 -7.71 -6.10
N GLU A 414 -9.12 -6.76 -6.40
CA GLU A 414 -9.13 -5.96 -7.61
C GLU A 414 -8.83 -6.80 -8.86
N TYR A 415 -7.73 -7.58 -8.86
CA TYR A 415 -7.28 -8.37 -10.01
C TYR A 415 -8.17 -9.59 -10.30
N LEU A 416 -8.92 -10.11 -9.32
CA LEU A 416 -9.99 -11.06 -9.61
C LEU A 416 -11.03 -10.46 -10.59
N LEU A 417 -11.56 -9.27 -10.26
CA LEU A 417 -12.52 -8.59 -11.12
C LEU A 417 -11.88 -8.14 -12.45
N LYS A 418 -10.72 -7.47 -12.37
CA LYS A 418 -10.07 -6.88 -13.54
C LYS A 418 -9.60 -7.94 -14.54
N GLN A 419 -9.13 -9.12 -14.10
CA GLN A 419 -8.83 -10.23 -15.01
C GLN A 419 -10.09 -10.81 -15.67
N TRP A 420 -11.19 -10.99 -14.92
CA TRP A 420 -12.45 -11.46 -15.49
C TRP A 420 -12.97 -10.49 -16.57
N ILE A 421 -12.85 -9.17 -16.34
CA ILE A 421 -13.12 -8.14 -17.35
C ILE A 421 -12.16 -8.27 -18.55
N GLN A 422 -10.84 -8.33 -18.33
CA GLN A 422 -9.83 -8.45 -19.38
C GLN A 422 -10.09 -9.65 -20.30
N GLY A 423 -10.39 -10.83 -19.73
CA GLY A 423 -10.71 -12.07 -20.44
C GLY A 423 -12.07 -12.10 -21.14
N GLY A 424 -12.72 -10.96 -21.34
CA GLY A 424 -14.02 -10.86 -22.01
C GLY A 424 -15.16 -11.53 -21.22
N LYS A 425 -15.07 -11.56 -19.88
CA LYS A 425 -16.05 -12.09 -18.93
C LYS A 425 -16.27 -13.62 -18.97
N LYS A 426 -15.32 -14.37 -19.55
CA LYS A 426 -15.44 -15.83 -19.76
C LYS A 426 -14.88 -16.71 -18.62
N GLU A 427 -14.17 -16.13 -17.65
CA GLU A 427 -13.42 -16.86 -16.62
C GLU A 427 -14.16 -16.92 -15.27
N ASN A 428 -15.16 -17.81 -15.16
CA ASN A 428 -16.08 -17.85 -14.02
C ASN A 428 -15.40 -17.98 -12.63
N GLN A 429 -14.29 -18.72 -12.51
CA GLN A 429 -13.60 -18.91 -11.21
C GLN A 429 -13.11 -17.60 -10.59
N LEU A 430 -12.70 -16.63 -11.42
CA LEU A 430 -12.28 -15.30 -10.96
C LEU A 430 -13.48 -14.49 -10.44
N LEU A 431 -14.63 -14.62 -11.11
CA LEU A 431 -15.89 -14.00 -10.71
C LEU A 431 -16.45 -14.65 -9.44
N GLU A 432 -16.38 -15.97 -9.30
CA GLU A 432 -16.82 -16.74 -8.14
C GLU A 432 -16.01 -16.34 -6.89
N ASP A 433 -14.67 -16.32 -6.97
CA ASP A 433 -13.80 -15.85 -5.89
C ASP A 433 -14.06 -14.36 -5.55
N TYR A 434 -14.29 -13.49 -6.55
CA TYR A 434 -14.61 -12.08 -6.32
C TYR A 434 -15.94 -11.89 -5.58
N LEU A 435 -17.01 -12.50 -6.08
CA LEU A 435 -18.34 -12.39 -5.46
C LEU A 435 -18.33 -12.96 -4.05
N GLN A 436 -17.66 -14.09 -3.83
CA GLN A 436 -17.49 -14.65 -2.50
C GLN A 436 -16.76 -13.65 -1.57
N ALA A 437 -15.63 -13.10 -2.01
CA ALA A 437 -14.85 -12.16 -1.21
C ALA A 437 -15.62 -10.87 -0.87
N ILE A 438 -16.42 -10.32 -1.79
CA ILE A 438 -17.25 -9.14 -1.50
C ILE A 438 -18.35 -9.46 -0.47
N GLU A 439 -18.97 -10.64 -0.51
CA GLU A 439 -19.85 -11.09 0.58
C GLU A 439 -19.08 -11.27 1.91
N GLY A 440 -17.84 -11.77 1.84
CA GLY A 440 -16.93 -11.82 2.99
C GLY A 440 -16.64 -10.46 3.61
N VAL A 441 -16.42 -9.41 2.79
CA VAL A 441 -16.29 -8.02 3.23
C VAL A 441 -17.58 -7.54 3.91
N LYS A 442 -18.73 -7.69 3.24
CA LYS A 442 -20.05 -7.28 3.75
C LYS A 442 -20.36 -7.91 5.12
N LYS A 443 -20.03 -9.19 5.27
CA LYS A 443 -20.31 -10.02 6.46
C LYS A 443 -19.34 -9.78 7.62
N ASN A 444 -18.04 -9.65 7.36
CA ASN A 444 -17.01 -9.72 8.40
C ASN A 444 -16.25 -8.40 8.65
N LEU A 445 -16.22 -7.48 7.68
CA LEU A 445 -15.33 -6.30 7.71
C LEU A 445 -16.06 -4.95 7.65
N LEU A 446 -17.32 -4.89 7.21
CA LEU A 446 -18.10 -3.64 7.26
C LEU A 446 -18.56 -3.30 8.66
N GLN A 447 -18.36 -2.04 9.05
CA GLN A 447 -18.90 -1.42 10.28
C GLN A 447 -19.33 0.03 10.01
N LYS A 448 -19.92 0.67 11.02
CA LYS A 448 -20.33 2.09 10.96
C LYS A 448 -19.65 2.94 12.03
N SER A 449 -19.27 4.16 11.65
CA SER A 449 -18.66 5.15 12.54
C SER A 449 -19.65 5.83 13.49
N SER A 450 -19.12 6.59 14.44
CA SER A 450 -19.84 7.52 15.30
C SER A 450 -19.08 8.85 15.35
N PRO A 451 -19.74 10.01 15.18
CA PRO A 451 -21.19 10.21 15.24
C PRO A 451 -21.96 10.01 13.92
N ASN A 452 -21.31 10.05 12.74
CA ASN A 452 -22.01 10.24 11.47
C ASN A 452 -22.48 8.94 10.77
N GLY A 453 -22.18 7.75 11.29
CA GLY A 453 -22.69 6.49 10.76
C GLY A 453 -22.09 6.06 9.41
N LEU A 454 -20.89 6.57 9.10
CA LEU A 454 -20.14 6.30 7.87
C LEU A 454 -19.83 4.80 7.77
N THR A 455 -20.20 4.18 6.66
CA THR A 455 -19.89 2.76 6.40
C THR A 455 -18.40 2.65 6.05
N PHE A 456 -17.63 1.85 6.79
CA PHE A 456 -16.19 1.69 6.57
C PHE A 456 -15.78 0.21 6.59
N VAL A 457 -14.62 -0.10 6.01
CA VAL A 457 -14.01 -1.44 6.01
C VAL A 457 -12.92 -1.47 7.08
N GLY A 458 -13.07 -2.33 8.09
CA GLY A 458 -12.02 -2.59 9.07
C GLY A 458 -11.16 -3.81 8.76
N GLU A 459 -10.37 -4.23 9.74
CA GLU A 459 -9.56 -5.46 9.70
C GLU A 459 -10.08 -6.48 10.70
N LEU A 460 -9.79 -7.77 10.46
CA LEU A 460 -10.11 -8.86 11.37
C LEU A 460 -8.85 -9.64 11.74
N SER A 461 -8.58 -9.81 13.03
CA SER A 461 -7.47 -10.64 13.53
C SER A 461 -7.99 -11.64 14.56
N HIS A 462 -7.93 -12.92 14.22
CA HIS A 462 -8.34 -14.04 15.08
C HIS A 462 -9.79 -13.90 15.62
N GLY A 463 -10.69 -13.35 14.78
CA GLY A 463 -12.08 -13.06 15.14
C GLY A 463 -12.29 -11.75 15.91
N GLN A 464 -11.24 -10.97 16.19
CA GLN A 464 -11.34 -9.63 16.78
C GLN A 464 -11.34 -8.58 15.68
N PHE A 465 -12.39 -7.75 15.63
CA PHE A 465 -12.49 -6.63 14.70
C PHE A 465 -11.62 -5.45 15.16
N SER A 466 -10.94 -4.83 14.20
CA SER A 466 -10.12 -3.63 14.37
C SER A 466 -10.66 -2.52 13.46
N PRO A 467 -11.06 -1.34 13.98
CA PRO A 467 -11.58 -0.25 13.17
C PRO A 467 -10.46 0.53 12.43
N LYS A 468 -9.32 -0.10 12.16
CA LYS A 468 -8.26 0.41 11.29
C LYS A 468 -8.70 0.27 9.84
N MET A 469 -8.51 1.33 9.05
CA MET A 469 -8.65 1.31 7.59
C MET A 469 -7.44 2.03 6.99
N ASP A 470 -6.77 1.40 6.03
CA ASP A 470 -5.67 2.04 5.30
C ASP A 470 -6.26 2.90 4.17
N HIS A 471 -5.55 3.97 3.78
CA HIS A 471 -5.94 4.78 2.63
C HIS A 471 -6.07 3.96 1.34
N LEU A 472 -5.20 2.94 1.20
CA LEU A 472 -5.23 1.92 0.15
C LEU A 472 -6.64 1.36 -0.09
N VAL A 473 -7.41 1.10 0.98
CA VAL A 473 -8.76 0.50 0.91
C VAL A 473 -9.75 1.36 0.10
N CYS A 474 -9.43 2.63 -0.16
CA CYS A 474 -10.17 3.50 -1.05
C CYS A 474 -10.09 3.12 -2.54
N PHE A 475 -9.40 2.04 -2.95
CA PHE A 475 -9.56 1.39 -4.26
C PHE A 475 -10.93 0.69 -4.42
N LEU A 476 -11.50 0.23 -3.30
CA LEU A 476 -12.67 -0.66 -3.29
C LEU A 476 -13.96 -0.01 -3.85
N PRO A 477 -14.29 1.27 -3.59
CA PRO A 477 -15.46 1.92 -4.19
C PRO A 477 -15.42 1.90 -5.73
N GLY A 478 -14.28 2.22 -6.35
CA GLY A 478 -14.09 2.19 -7.80
C GLY A 478 -14.22 0.77 -8.35
N THR A 479 -13.59 -0.20 -7.68
CA THR A 479 -13.68 -1.63 -8.03
C THR A 479 -15.12 -2.16 -7.95
N LEU A 480 -15.86 -1.82 -6.88
CA LEU A 480 -17.27 -2.19 -6.74
C LEU A 480 -18.17 -1.54 -7.80
N ALA A 481 -17.95 -0.26 -8.11
CA ALA A 481 -18.68 0.46 -9.15
C ALA A 481 -18.42 -0.13 -10.55
N LEU A 482 -17.14 -0.44 -10.86
CA LEU A 482 -16.73 -1.13 -12.08
C LEU A 482 -17.37 -2.51 -12.19
N GLY A 483 -17.48 -3.25 -11.09
CA GLY A 483 -18.21 -4.52 -11.02
C GLY A 483 -19.68 -4.37 -11.37
N ALA A 484 -20.38 -3.43 -10.71
CA ALA A 484 -21.80 -3.16 -10.97
C ALA A 484 -22.06 -2.77 -12.44
N HIS A 485 -21.24 -1.89 -13.03
CA HIS A 485 -21.31 -1.55 -14.47
C HIS A 485 -21.15 -2.78 -15.37
N ASN A 486 -20.26 -3.70 -14.98
CA ASN A 486 -20.00 -4.90 -15.75
C ASN A 486 -21.05 -6.03 -15.60
N GLY A 487 -22.10 -5.81 -14.80
CA GLY A 487 -23.25 -6.72 -14.65
C GLY A 487 -23.34 -7.44 -13.31
N LEU A 488 -22.56 -7.03 -12.30
CA LEU A 488 -22.57 -7.62 -10.96
C LEU A 488 -23.69 -6.99 -10.07
N PRO A 489 -24.01 -7.56 -8.89
CA PRO A 489 -25.17 -7.16 -8.10
C PRO A 489 -25.23 -5.65 -7.80
N ALA A 490 -26.43 -5.07 -7.93
CA ALA A 490 -26.62 -3.62 -7.89
C ALA A 490 -26.23 -2.97 -6.55
N ASP A 491 -26.31 -3.72 -5.44
CA ASP A 491 -25.90 -3.27 -4.11
C ASP A 491 -24.36 -3.04 -4.01
N HIS A 492 -23.56 -3.53 -4.97
CA HIS A 492 -22.15 -3.15 -5.09
C HIS A 492 -22.03 -1.64 -5.40
N MET A 493 -22.93 -1.07 -6.19
CA MET A 493 -22.96 0.37 -6.46
C MET A 493 -23.41 1.15 -5.20
N ASP A 494 -24.38 0.65 -4.45
CA ASP A 494 -24.83 1.29 -3.21
C ASP A 494 -23.75 1.24 -2.11
N LEU A 495 -22.98 0.15 -2.03
CA LEU A 495 -21.81 0.05 -1.17
C LEU A 495 -20.67 0.96 -1.65
N ALA A 496 -20.41 1.02 -2.96
CA ALA A 496 -19.42 1.94 -3.53
C ALA A 496 -19.71 3.39 -3.17
N LYS A 497 -20.97 3.84 -3.31
CA LYS A 497 -21.37 5.21 -2.95
C LYS A 497 -21.17 5.52 -1.47
N GLN A 498 -21.47 4.56 -0.58
CA GLN A 498 -21.25 4.70 0.86
C GLN A 498 -19.76 4.75 1.23
N LEU A 499 -18.94 3.84 0.70
CA LEU A 499 -17.50 3.80 0.96
C LEU A 499 -16.77 5.02 0.35
N MET A 500 -17.24 5.54 -0.78
CA MET A 500 -16.67 6.75 -1.38
C MET A 500 -16.93 8.01 -0.53
N GLU A 501 -18.11 8.14 0.09
CA GLU A 501 -18.36 9.20 1.08
C GLU A 501 -17.38 9.06 2.25
N THR A 502 -17.21 7.85 2.81
CA THR A 502 -16.24 7.59 3.87
C THR A 502 -14.80 7.96 3.47
N CYS A 503 -14.37 7.60 2.26
CA CYS A 503 -13.06 7.97 1.72
C CYS A 503 -12.92 9.48 1.48
N TYR A 504 -14.00 10.20 1.15
CA TYR A 504 -13.99 11.67 1.11
C TYR A 504 -13.89 12.29 2.52
N GLN A 505 -14.61 11.74 3.50
CA GLN A 505 -14.50 12.12 4.92
C GLN A 505 -13.07 11.91 5.48
N MET A 506 -12.34 10.89 4.99
CA MET A 506 -10.91 10.71 5.31
C MET A 506 -10.02 11.87 4.86
N TYR A 507 -10.42 12.64 3.84
CA TYR A 507 -9.73 13.86 3.42
C TYR A 507 -10.25 15.09 4.18
N VAL A 508 -11.58 15.36 4.17
CA VAL A 508 -12.13 16.62 4.71
C VAL A 508 -12.16 16.71 6.24
N GLN A 509 -12.03 15.58 6.96
CA GLN A 509 -11.79 15.59 8.41
C GLN A 509 -10.31 15.80 8.80
N MET A 510 -9.46 16.23 7.85
CA MET A 510 -8.04 16.59 8.04
C MET A 510 -7.81 18.09 7.79
N GLU A 511 -6.94 18.69 8.57
CA GLU A 511 -6.66 20.13 8.58
C GLU A 511 -5.93 20.61 7.30
N THR A 512 -5.30 19.70 6.54
CA THR A 512 -4.80 19.94 5.18
C THR A 512 -5.77 19.52 4.05
N GLY A 513 -6.92 18.93 4.37
CA GLY A 513 -7.83 18.37 3.36
C GLY A 513 -7.22 17.24 2.52
N LEU A 514 -6.30 16.46 3.08
CA LEU A 514 -5.62 15.31 2.46
C LEU A 514 -5.66 14.13 3.44
N SER A 515 -6.00 12.92 2.97
CA SER A 515 -6.06 11.74 3.86
C SER A 515 -4.69 11.36 4.43
N PRO A 516 -4.61 10.91 5.70
CA PRO A 516 -3.45 10.18 6.20
C PRO A 516 -3.36 8.78 5.55
N GLU A 517 -2.23 8.10 5.76
CA GLU A 517 -1.97 6.73 5.30
C GLU A 517 -2.91 5.71 5.96
N ILE A 518 -3.25 5.92 7.24
CA ILE A 518 -4.10 5.02 8.03
C ILE A 518 -5.04 5.82 8.93
N VAL A 519 -6.32 5.47 8.93
CA VAL A 519 -7.35 6.01 9.83
C VAL A 519 -7.84 4.95 10.81
N HIS A 520 -8.37 5.39 11.95
CA HIS A 520 -9.03 4.54 12.93
C HIS A 520 -10.42 5.12 13.22
N PHE A 521 -11.47 4.34 12.96
CA PHE A 521 -12.85 4.80 13.11
C PHE A 521 -13.35 4.65 14.56
N ASN A 522 -13.96 5.71 15.08
CA ASN A 522 -14.74 5.68 16.31
C ASN A 522 -16.06 4.94 16.08
N MET A 523 -16.38 3.98 16.94
CA MET A 523 -17.65 3.24 16.91
C MET A 523 -18.51 3.45 18.17
N HIS A 524 -18.04 4.25 19.13
CA HIS A 524 -18.70 4.43 20.42
C HIS A 524 -19.73 5.56 20.38
N GLN A 525 -20.92 5.31 20.93
CA GLN A 525 -21.95 6.33 21.05
C GLN A 525 -21.45 7.49 21.93
N GLY A 526 -21.47 8.71 21.38
CA GLY A 526 -20.93 9.90 22.04
C GLY A 526 -19.51 10.30 21.62
N SER A 527 -18.88 9.56 20.70
CA SER A 527 -17.68 10.06 20.01
C SER A 527 -17.98 11.35 19.24
N THR A 528 -17.06 12.32 19.31
CA THR A 528 -17.23 13.66 18.73
C THR A 528 -16.70 13.79 17.30
N ARG A 529 -16.05 12.74 16.79
CA ARG A 529 -15.37 12.67 15.48
C ARG A 529 -15.34 11.23 14.99
N ASP A 530 -15.64 11.00 13.71
CA ASP A 530 -15.62 9.64 13.14
C ASP A 530 -14.20 9.07 13.08
N ILE A 531 -13.23 9.92 12.73
CA ILE A 531 -11.87 9.48 12.37
C ILE A 531 -10.83 10.00 13.34
N ASP A 532 -10.07 9.09 13.95
CA ASP A 532 -8.82 9.35 14.67
C ASP A 532 -7.60 8.87 13.88
N VAL A 533 -6.45 9.52 14.11
CA VAL A 533 -5.21 9.31 13.35
C VAL A 533 -4.00 9.31 14.29
N LYS A 534 -3.37 8.14 14.44
CA LYS A 534 -2.19 7.95 15.30
C LYS A 534 -1.01 8.75 14.74
N LEU A 535 -0.10 9.19 15.61
CA LEU A 535 0.99 10.11 15.23
C LEU A 535 1.89 9.60 14.09
N ALA A 536 2.15 8.29 14.02
CA ALA A 536 2.94 7.68 12.94
C ALA A 536 2.22 7.69 11.59
N ASP A 537 0.88 7.66 11.61
CA ASP A 537 0.01 7.36 10.48
C ASP A 537 -0.38 8.63 9.70
N ARG A 538 -0.15 9.83 10.28
CA ARG A 538 -0.58 11.15 9.77
C ARG A 538 0.06 11.59 8.44
N HIS A 539 0.82 10.73 7.78
CA HIS A 539 1.52 11.07 6.56
C HIS A 539 0.64 10.87 5.33
N ASN A 540 0.89 11.64 4.27
CA ASN A 540 0.28 11.45 2.96
C ASN A 540 1.40 11.30 1.93
N LEU A 541 1.29 10.27 1.08
CA LEU A 541 2.29 9.93 0.06
C LEU A 541 1.91 10.38 -1.35
N LEU A 542 0.96 11.31 -1.50
CA LEU A 542 0.39 11.73 -2.80
C LEU A 542 -0.43 10.64 -3.53
N ARG A 543 -0.93 9.65 -2.77
CA ARG A 543 -1.57 8.42 -3.27
C ARG A 543 -2.86 8.63 -4.07
N PRO A 544 -3.21 7.69 -4.99
CA PRO A 544 -4.30 7.88 -5.95
C PRO A 544 -5.65 7.26 -5.58
N GLU A 545 -5.74 6.33 -4.64
CA GLU A 545 -6.82 5.31 -4.60
C GLU A 545 -8.21 5.96 -4.41
N MET A 546 -8.28 7.06 -3.67
CA MET A 546 -9.49 7.89 -3.57
C MET A 546 -9.87 8.54 -4.91
N VAL A 547 -8.93 9.14 -5.65
CA VAL A 547 -9.21 9.79 -6.94
C VAL A 547 -9.43 8.79 -8.09
N GLU A 548 -8.88 7.58 -8.00
CA GLU A 548 -9.29 6.42 -8.81
C GLU A 548 -10.79 6.16 -8.62
N SER A 549 -11.22 6.00 -7.37
CA SER A 549 -12.63 5.74 -7.04
C SER A 549 -13.57 6.87 -7.48
N LEU A 550 -13.13 8.14 -7.39
CA LEU A 550 -13.88 9.27 -7.95
C LEU A 550 -14.02 9.15 -9.47
N PHE A 551 -12.95 8.78 -10.18
CA PHE A 551 -12.97 8.59 -11.64
C PHE A 551 -13.99 7.53 -12.04
N TYR A 552 -13.96 6.33 -11.44
CA TYR A 552 -14.94 5.28 -11.73
C TYR A 552 -16.37 5.73 -11.41
N LEU A 553 -16.62 6.25 -10.20
CA LEU A 553 -17.97 6.66 -9.80
C LEU A 553 -18.49 7.82 -10.65
N TYR A 554 -17.67 8.81 -11.02
CA TYR A 554 -18.08 9.85 -11.95
C TYR A 554 -18.37 9.28 -13.35
N ARG A 555 -17.48 8.44 -13.91
CA ARG A 555 -17.67 7.86 -15.25
C ARG A 555 -18.99 7.09 -15.36
N LEU A 556 -19.36 6.37 -14.30
CA LEU A 556 -20.49 5.44 -14.27
C LEU A 556 -21.81 6.05 -13.76
N THR A 557 -21.77 7.06 -12.88
CA THR A 557 -22.98 7.71 -12.33
C THR A 557 -23.28 9.09 -12.90
N LYS A 558 -22.27 9.78 -13.46
CA LYS A 558 -22.28 11.20 -13.87
C LYS A 558 -22.65 12.19 -12.74
N GLU A 559 -22.54 11.79 -11.47
CA GLU A 559 -22.73 12.70 -10.33
C GLU A 559 -21.53 13.66 -10.20
N HIS A 560 -21.71 14.92 -10.64
CA HIS A 560 -20.65 15.94 -10.67
C HIS A 560 -19.97 16.22 -9.31
N LYS A 561 -20.59 15.87 -8.18
CA LYS A 561 -19.97 15.97 -6.84
C LYS A 561 -18.60 15.29 -6.77
N TYR A 562 -18.42 14.18 -7.52
CA TYR A 562 -17.14 13.46 -7.56
C TYR A 562 -16.05 14.26 -8.26
N GLN A 563 -16.39 15.11 -9.25
CA GLN A 563 -15.45 16.06 -9.85
C GLN A 563 -15.15 17.23 -8.90
N GLU A 564 -16.15 17.75 -8.18
CA GLU A 564 -15.95 18.80 -7.17
C GLU A 564 -14.94 18.34 -6.09
N TRP A 565 -15.13 17.12 -5.56
CA TRP A 565 -14.23 16.51 -4.56
C TRP A 565 -12.81 16.28 -5.11
N GLY A 566 -12.69 15.81 -6.35
CA GLY A 566 -11.38 15.65 -7.00
C GLY A 566 -10.65 16.98 -7.22
N TYR A 567 -11.39 18.04 -7.54
CA TYR A 567 -10.82 19.38 -7.71
C TYR A 567 -10.37 19.98 -6.37
N GLU A 568 -11.13 19.79 -5.29
CA GLU A 568 -10.71 20.17 -3.94
C GLU A 568 -9.39 19.48 -3.54
N ILE A 569 -9.28 18.17 -3.79
CA ILE A 569 -8.06 17.40 -3.53
C ILE A 569 -6.87 17.92 -4.35
N LEU A 570 -7.07 18.27 -5.63
CA LEU A 570 -6.05 18.91 -6.46
C LEU A 570 -5.62 20.27 -5.88
N GLN A 571 -6.54 21.09 -5.36
CA GLN A 571 -6.19 22.34 -4.68
C GLN A 571 -5.38 22.09 -3.40
N ASN A 572 -5.74 21.07 -2.61
CA ASN A 572 -5.02 20.73 -1.39
C ASN A 572 -3.60 20.19 -1.67
N PHE A 573 -3.40 19.37 -2.71
CA PHE A 573 -2.04 19.04 -3.18
C PHE A 573 -1.27 20.29 -3.64
N ASN A 574 -1.88 21.14 -4.47
CA ASN A 574 -1.28 22.40 -4.93
C ASN A 574 -0.88 23.34 -3.78
N LYS A 575 -1.62 23.32 -2.67
CA LYS A 575 -1.40 24.18 -1.49
C LYS A 575 -0.38 23.62 -0.51
N TYR A 576 -0.42 22.31 -0.23
CA TYR A 576 0.34 21.71 0.88
C TYR A 576 1.53 20.84 0.45
N THR A 577 1.60 20.39 -0.81
CA THR A 577 2.65 19.46 -1.27
C THR A 577 3.47 19.96 -2.47
N LYS A 578 3.05 21.03 -3.16
CA LYS A 578 3.77 21.62 -4.31
C LYS A 578 5.08 22.30 -3.90
N VAL A 579 6.19 21.99 -4.58
CA VAL A 579 7.52 22.58 -4.30
C VAL A 579 7.87 23.63 -5.36
N SER A 580 8.27 24.83 -4.94
CA SER A 580 8.40 26.01 -5.82
C SER A 580 9.46 25.90 -6.92
N SER A 581 10.44 24.99 -6.80
CA SER A 581 11.42 24.73 -7.87
C SER A 581 10.93 23.78 -8.98
N GLY A 582 9.77 23.14 -8.79
CA GLY A 582 9.33 21.97 -9.55
C GLY A 582 9.17 20.76 -8.62
N GLY A 583 8.25 19.85 -8.98
CA GLY A 583 7.91 18.69 -8.15
C GLY A 583 6.83 18.93 -7.08
N TYR A 584 6.31 17.83 -6.56
CA TYR A 584 5.42 17.74 -5.39
C TYR A 584 6.06 16.76 -4.38
N THR A 585 5.73 16.84 -3.10
CA THR A 585 6.43 16.10 -2.05
C THR A 585 5.48 15.47 -1.03
N SER A 586 5.70 14.19 -0.71
CA SER A 586 5.00 13.48 0.36
C SER A 586 5.17 14.23 1.70
N ILE A 587 4.16 14.25 2.57
CA ILE A 587 4.15 15.02 3.83
C ILE A 587 3.99 14.10 5.05
N ASN A 588 4.55 14.48 6.21
CA ASN A 588 4.46 13.68 7.43
C ASN A 588 3.19 13.92 8.26
N ASN A 589 2.49 15.05 8.07
CA ASN A 589 1.46 15.47 9.02
C ASN A 589 0.28 16.24 8.37
N VAL A 590 -0.77 15.52 7.94
CA VAL A 590 -2.03 16.10 7.44
C VAL A 590 -2.85 16.85 8.52
N ARG A 591 -2.42 16.79 9.78
CA ARG A 591 -3.05 17.48 10.93
C ARG A 591 -2.48 18.88 11.19
N ASP A 592 -1.54 19.35 10.37
CA ASP A 592 -0.82 20.61 10.60
C ASP A 592 -0.66 21.37 9.27
N PRO A 593 -1.56 22.31 8.97
CA PRO A 593 -1.55 23.05 7.70
C PRO A 593 -0.46 24.12 7.65
N ASP A 594 0.08 24.55 8.81
CA ASP A 594 1.16 25.52 8.89
C ASP A 594 2.54 24.83 8.77
N TYR A 595 2.65 23.58 9.25
CA TYR A 595 3.85 22.76 9.16
C TYR A 595 3.54 21.28 8.82
N PRO A 596 3.14 20.97 7.57
CA PRO A 596 2.83 19.59 7.14
C PRO A 596 4.06 18.66 7.13
N SER A 597 5.26 19.22 7.34
CA SER A 597 6.54 18.53 7.49
C SER A 597 6.87 17.58 6.30
N PRO A 598 7.32 18.13 5.16
CA PRO A 598 7.67 17.35 3.97
C PRO A 598 8.69 16.22 4.18
N ARG A 599 8.60 15.18 3.34
CA ARG A 599 9.49 13.99 3.32
C ARG A 599 10.64 14.08 2.32
N ASP A 600 10.59 15.02 1.36
CA ASP A 600 11.56 15.16 0.26
C ASP A 600 11.63 13.91 -0.63
N LYS A 601 10.45 13.50 -1.12
CA LYS A 601 10.22 12.43 -2.08
C LYS A 601 8.94 12.71 -2.87
N MET A 602 8.99 12.56 -4.20
CA MET A 602 7.84 12.47 -5.08
C MET A 602 7.73 11.01 -5.53
N GLU A 603 6.64 10.34 -5.18
CA GLU A 603 6.37 8.97 -5.59
C GLU A 603 6.00 8.94 -7.09
N SER A 604 6.38 7.89 -7.81
CA SER A 604 6.16 7.81 -9.27
C SER A 604 4.66 7.79 -9.63
N PHE A 605 3.84 7.11 -8.80
CA PHE A 605 2.38 7.07 -8.92
C PHE A 605 1.68 8.43 -8.80
N PHE A 606 2.34 9.49 -8.33
CA PHE A 606 1.75 10.83 -8.44
C PHE A 606 1.57 11.23 -9.92
N LEU A 607 2.51 10.83 -10.79
CA LEU A 607 2.44 11.03 -12.24
C LEU A 607 1.78 9.85 -12.96
N GLY A 608 2.03 8.62 -12.53
CA GLY A 608 1.40 7.42 -13.10
C GLY A 608 -0.11 7.38 -12.87
N GLU A 609 -0.58 7.78 -11.68
CA GLU A 609 -1.95 7.51 -11.24
C GLU A 609 -2.69 8.77 -10.81
N THR A 610 -2.21 9.49 -9.79
CA THR A 610 -2.99 10.55 -9.11
C THR A 610 -3.40 11.65 -10.09
N LEU A 611 -2.47 12.14 -10.91
CA LEU A 611 -2.79 13.12 -11.96
C LEU A 611 -3.50 12.49 -13.19
N LYS A 612 -3.26 11.22 -13.51
CA LYS A 612 -3.94 10.50 -14.60
C LYS A 612 -5.45 10.36 -14.31
N TYR A 613 -5.81 9.86 -13.14
CA TYR A 613 -7.21 9.71 -12.72
C TYR A 613 -7.91 11.07 -12.55
N LEU A 614 -7.24 12.10 -12.00
CA LEU A 614 -7.80 13.45 -11.94
C LEU A 614 -8.11 14.02 -13.34
N TYR A 615 -7.23 13.83 -14.32
CA TYR A 615 -7.48 14.25 -15.70
C TYR A 615 -8.64 13.47 -16.36
N LEU A 616 -8.70 12.15 -16.15
CA LEU A 616 -9.77 11.31 -16.68
C LEU A 616 -11.14 11.55 -16.01
N LEU A 617 -11.14 12.02 -14.76
CA LEU A 617 -12.29 12.47 -13.96
C LEU A 617 -12.85 13.81 -14.47
N PHE A 618 -11.99 14.77 -14.84
CA PHE A 618 -12.43 16.06 -15.39
C PHE A 618 -12.72 16.02 -16.90
N SER A 619 -12.44 14.92 -17.58
CA SER A 619 -12.78 14.75 -19.00
C SER A 619 -14.26 14.42 -19.20
N ASP A 620 -14.96 15.29 -19.92
CA ASP A 620 -16.31 15.05 -20.44
C ASP A 620 -16.34 13.96 -21.53
N ASP A 621 -15.19 13.63 -22.16
CA ASP A 621 -15.12 12.60 -23.20
C ASP A 621 -15.13 11.20 -22.58
N SER A 622 -16.26 10.50 -22.72
CA SER A 622 -16.43 9.10 -22.32
C SER A 622 -15.59 8.11 -23.11
N ASN A 623 -15.15 8.48 -24.32
CA ASN A 623 -14.36 7.60 -25.20
C ASN A 623 -12.87 7.62 -24.85
N LEU A 624 -12.38 8.72 -24.27
CA LEU A 624 -11.03 8.82 -23.72
C LEU A 624 -10.85 7.77 -22.61
N ILE A 625 -10.16 6.68 -22.97
CA ILE A 625 -9.98 5.47 -22.17
C ILE A 625 -11.33 4.94 -21.64
N SER A 626 -12.18 4.46 -22.56
CA SER A 626 -13.47 3.86 -22.21
C SER A 626 -13.31 2.59 -21.39
N LEU A 627 -14.10 2.46 -20.32
CA LEU A 627 -14.17 1.28 -19.44
C LEU A 627 -14.78 0.04 -20.12
N ASP A 628 -15.36 0.21 -21.31
CA ASP A 628 -15.84 -0.89 -22.16
C ASP A 628 -14.76 -1.41 -23.13
N GLN A 629 -13.60 -0.73 -23.19
CA GLN A 629 -12.47 -1.05 -24.08
C GLN A 629 -11.16 -1.31 -23.34
N TYR A 630 -10.97 -0.72 -22.15
CA TYR A 630 -9.76 -0.80 -21.36
C TYR A 630 -10.07 -1.18 -19.91
N VAL A 631 -9.14 -1.91 -19.30
CA VAL A 631 -9.05 -2.11 -17.86
C VAL A 631 -7.70 -1.57 -17.37
N PHE A 632 -7.74 -0.66 -16.40
CA PHE A 632 -6.55 -0.12 -15.75
C PHE A 632 -5.94 -1.19 -14.85
N ASN A 633 -4.64 -1.40 -14.88
CA ASN A 633 -3.93 -2.21 -13.89
C ASN A 633 -3.91 -1.51 -12.50
N THR A 634 -3.25 -2.07 -11.47
CA THR A 634 -3.19 -1.45 -10.12
C THR A 634 -2.24 -0.24 -10.04
N GLU A 635 -1.62 0.18 -11.15
CA GLU A 635 -0.81 1.40 -11.25
C GLU A 635 -1.35 2.34 -12.35
N ALA A 636 -2.66 2.34 -12.53
CA ALA A 636 -3.41 3.13 -13.51
C ALA A 636 -2.96 3.00 -14.98
N HIS A 637 -2.34 1.91 -15.39
CA HIS A 637 -1.94 1.69 -16.78
C HIS A 637 -3.04 0.94 -17.57
N PRO A 638 -3.66 1.55 -18.62
CA PRO A 638 -4.81 0.97 -19.30
C PRO A 638 -4.44 -0.10 -20.34
N LEU A 639 -4.73 -1.36 -20.02
CA LEU A 639 -4.59 -2.51 -20.91
C LEU A 639 -5.93 -2.81 -21.62
N PRO A 640 -5.92 -3.33 -22.87
CA PRO A 640 -7.15 -3.56 -23.62
C PRO A 640 -7.95 -4.75 -23.07
N ILE A 641 -9.27 -4.60 -23.06
CA ILE A 641 -10.20 -5.71 -22.86
C ILE A 641 -10.18 -6.59 -24.11
N TRP A 642 -10.04 -7.90 -23.92
CA TRP A 642 -9.95 -8.84 -25.04
C TRP A 642 -11.33 -9.00 -25.70
N PRO A 643 -11.43 -8.93 -27.04
CA PRO A 643 -12.69 -9.12 -27.73
C PRO A 643 -13.34 -10.44 -27.36
N SER A 644 -14.63 -10.41 -27.05
CA SER A 644 -15.44 -11.63 -27.02
C SER A 644 -15.46 -12.23 -28.41
N THR A 645 -14.64 -13.26 -28.63
CA THR A 645 -14.81 -14.20 -29.74
C THR A 645 -16.24 -14.72 -29.71
N ALA A 646 -16.96 -14.48 -30.80
CA ALA A 646 -18.38 -14.80 -30.98
C ALA A 646 -18.56 -16.19 -31.60
#